data_AF-F9FPK1-F1
#
_entry.id   AF-F9FPK1-F1
#
_cell.length_a   1.000
_cell.length_b   1.000
_cell.length_c   1.000
_cell.angle_alpha   90.00
_cell.angle_beta   90.00
_cell.angle_gamma   90.00
#
_symmetry.space_group_name_H-M   'P 1'
#
loop_
_entity.id
_entity.type
_entity.pdbx_description
1 polymer ?
#
loop_
_entity_poly.entity_id
_entity_poly.type
_entity_poly.pdbx_seq_one_letter_code
_entity_poly.pdbx_strand_id
1 'polypeptide(L)'
;MASSSESDLPWFLKSSYPVLFPFDDAVRLPQVEFEEFIRQMIADRHKRSLLLDKREAHFATRADADESETFTLVSNSTSAEIRQAMEATNLLSHASQDSETIRESPAAQEPEAEEAKPAQSNPFMEGLINYGNQEPSRNLENMMFTENGDLAYRSSQDALVDLFQELEEVVSGPRLKDLLTRAWQENPLATLRIIFNARSIHLGKSSRTVFYRCAGWLAQNHPLTLVANLCWLSRPVINKKAEKKEDDDLVLVEEENDDDSTKFDVKNGVAHGYWKDLLNILAIAANDKLTVVDDPKEVLNIENPGIIRGKSINKPRHRDGRRLRGLHRGDRGRGRGRGRGRGRGSHSSRQEMREQNRKVDPKELRRETRENRHETAQVLFKTDPVYRALHLTIARLFAEQLKKDIQALRGDDKAKRSISLCGKWAPSPDHFHDRHTFIVSTIAEIMYPRASIYHPMLSPRDGHEKYLRFAREQYRKDTSALRKQLEIVERDISVKKYENIKYDRVPSLAMNQYSKLFIENDAERFGKYLDKVAEGKANISGATLLPSTLIQKVRMGGSSDRSGANKLLDQKVAEIEAKVLDGQWNTLVKRIKDSGTMDSCIAVCDVSGSMNSPVFKDKTTPIDSAIGLSLLLAEVAKPPFAGTFITFSENPRVEEVDLSKTLREKYWAMHRSEWGMSTNFVSVFEDLILPMALQNKLKQEDMIKRVFVFSDMQFNDASSSDSRYYQGWASERPSSWSTSFERIKAKFEKAGYELPELVFWNLAGGRAGYTGSGGDPTAPKPVKADEDGTCLVSGYSQGLLKVFLEGGGFEEEDEEVVVEKDEEGNVTQKTKKVKMTPLKIVQKAISHKAYEMLKVVD
;
A
#
# COMPACT_ATOMS: atom_id res chain seq x y z
N MET A 1 -14.65 -64.17 3.10
CA MET A 1 -14.22 -62.77 3.33
C MET A 1 -12.97 -62.55 2.52
N ALA A 2 -13.05 -61.82 1.41
CA ALA A 2 -11.90 -61.56 0.57
C ALA A 2 -11.01 -60.51 1.24
N SER A 3 -9.77 -60.90 1.53
CA SER A 3 -8.68 -60.01 1.94
C SER A 3 -8.45 -59.00 0.81
N SER A 4 -8.97 -57.78 0.95
CA SER A 4 -8.63 -56.68 0.04
C SER A 4 -7.15 -56.35 0.21
N SER A 5 -6.35 -56.59 -0.83
CA SER A 5 -4.96 -56.14 -0.89
C SER A 5 -4.88 -54.62 -0.76
N GLU A 6 -3.79 -54.09 -0.19
CA GLU A 6 -3.54 -52.64 -0.06
C GLU A 6 -3.68 -51.86 -1.38
N SER A 7 -3.67 -52.53 -2.54
CA SER A 7 -3.97 -51.97 -3.86
C SER A 7 -5.34 -51.29 -3.95
N ASP A 8 -6.35 -51.73 -3.20
CA ASP A 8 -7.76 -51.35 -3.43
C ASP A 8 -8.24 -50.19 -2.54
N LEU A 9 -7.40 -49.73 -1.60
CA LEU A 9 -7.75 -48.58 -0.76
C LEU A 9 -7.82 -47.28 -1.59
N PRO A 10 -8.83 -46.43 -1.38
CA PRO A 10 -8.90 -45.10 -1.98
C PRO A 10 -7.63 -44.27 -1.73
N TRP A 11 -7.21 -43.49 -2.73
CA TRP A 11 -5.94 -42.75 -2.70
C TRP A 11 -5.77 -41.84 -1.46
N PHE A 12 -6.86 -41.24 -0.96
CA PHE A 12 -6.83 -40.31 0.16
C PHE A 12 -6.60 -41.01 1.52
N LEU A 13 -6.94 -42.31 1.62
CA LEU A 13 -6.59 -43.14 2.79
C LEU A 13 -5.12 -43.58 2.76
N LYS A 14 -4.50 -43.64 1.58
CA LYS A 14 -3.07 -43.94 1.39
C LYS A 14 -2.16 -42.72 1.57
N SER A 15 -2.72 -41.51 1.58
CA SER A 15 -1.94 -40.28 1.66
C SER A 15 -1.22 -40.18 3.02
N SER A 16 0.09 -39.93 3.00
CA SER A 16 0.85 -39.68 4.23
C SER A 16 0.65 -38.27 4.79
N TYR A 17 -0.13 -37.40 4.12
CA TYR A 17 -0.35 -36.02 4.56
C TYR A 17 -1.12 -36.00 5.90
N PRO A 18 -0.62 -35.30 6.94
CA PRO A 18 -1.30 -35.26 8.23
C PRO A 18 -2.60 -34.47 8.11
N VAL A 19 -3.69 -35.07 8.59
CA VAL A 19 -5.01 -34.43 8.57
C VAL A 19 -5.56 -34.13 9.96
N LEU A 20 -5.05 -34.80 10.99
CA LEU A 20 -5.48 -34.59 12.36
C LEU A 20 -5.05 -33.19 12.80
N PHE A 21 -6.01 -32.36 13.22
CA PHE A 21 -5.75 -31.00 13.67
C PHE A 21 -6.70 -30.70 14.84
N PRO A 22 -6.28 -29.92 15.84
CA PRO A 22 -7.18 -29.50 16.92
C PRO A 22 -8.46 -28.85 16.37
N PHE A 23 -9.58 -29.20 16.99
CA PHE A 23 -10.89 -28.69 16.65
C PHE A 23 -11.54 -28.09 17.90
N ASP A 24 -12.32 -27.04 17.71
CA ASP A 24 -13.06 -26.37 18.77
C ASP A 24 -14.53 -26.30 18.36
N ASP A 25 -15.41 -26.84 19.20
CA ASP A 25 -16.84 -26.89 18.93
C ASP A 25 -17.50 -25.49 18.94
N ALA A 26 -16.81 -24.46 19.42
CA ALA A 26 -17.27 -23.07 19.39
C ALA A 26 -17.67 -22.59 17.98
N VAL A 27 -17.05 -23.14 16.92
CA VAL A 27 -17.41 -22.80 15.52
C VAL A 27 -18.83 -23.22 15.12
N ARG A 28 -19.50 -24.05 15.92
CA ARG A 28 -20.89 -24.46 15.71
C ARG A 28 -21.89 -23.61 16.50
N LEU A 29 -21.41 -22.71 17.36
CA LEU A 29 -22.28 -21.82 18.13
C LEU A 29 -22.96 -20.78 17.22
N PRO A 30 -24.14 -20.27 17.62
CA PRO A 30 -24.74 -19.08 17.01
C PRO A 30 -23.73 -17.93 16.92
N GLN A 31 -23.90 -17.04 15.94
CA GLN A 31 -22.92 -15.99 15.62
C GLN A 31 -22.56 -15.13 16.84
N VAL A 32 -23.57 -14.70 17.61
CA VAL A 32 -23.40 -13.86 18.80
C VAL A 32 -22.58 -14.58 19.89
N GLU A 33 -22.91 -15.84 20.17
CA GLU A 33 -22.19 -16.65 21.17
C GLU A 33 -20.74 -16.93 20.73
N PHE A 34 -20.51 -17.12 19.44
CA PHE A 34 -19.16 -17.28 18.91
C PHE A 34 -18.34 -16.00 19.00
N GLU A 35 -18.92 -14.85 18.68
CA GLU A 35 -18.24 -13.56 18.85
C GLU A 35 -17.86 -13.33 20.32
N GLU A 36 -18.74 -13.65 21.26
CA GLU A 36 -18.44 -13.56 22.70
C GLU A 36 -17.39 -14.58 23.15
N PHE A 37 -17.42 -15.81 22.62
CA PHE A 37 -16.37 -16.80 22.85
C PHE A 37 -14.99 -16.31 22.40
N ILE A 38 -14.90 -15.74 21.19
CA ILE A 38 -13.66 -15.14 20.67
C ILE A 38 -13.22 -13.98 21.56
N ARG A 39 -14.17 -13.15 22.01
CA ARG A 39 -13.90 -12.02 22.90
C ARG A 39 -13.27 -12.45 24.22
N GLN A 40 -13.85 -13.45 24.88
CA GLN A 40 -13.34 -13.99 26.14
C GLN A 40 -11.97 -14.64 25.96
N MET A 41 -11.81 -15.43 24.89
CA MET A 41 -10.56 -16.11 24.57
C MET A 41 -9.39 -15.13 24.39
N ILE A 42 -9.61 -14.00 23.71
CA ILE A 42 -8.58 -12.97 23.52
C ILE A 42 -8.41 -12.12 24.78
N ALA A 43 -9.47 -11.76 25.52
CA ALA A 43 -9.36 -10.97 26.75
C ALA A 43 -8.51 -11.66 27.84
N ASP A 44 -8.59 -12.99 27.93
CA ASP A 44 -7.79 -13.77 28.88
C ASP A 44 -6.28 -13.79 28.55
N ARG A 45 -5.88 -13.38 27.33
CA ARG A 45 -4.48 -13.09 26.97
C ARG A 45 -3.95 -11.92 27.80
N HIS A 46 -4.69 -10.82 27.87
CA HIS A 46 -4.28 -9.63 28.62
C HIS A 46 -4.15 -9.93 30.11
N LYS A 47 -5.08 -10.71 30.68
CA LYS A 47 -4.98 -11.16 32.08
C LYS A 47 -3.75 -12.03 32.33
N ARG A 48 -3.44 -12.98 31.44
CA ARG A 48 -2.24 -13.84 31.57
C ARG A 48 -0.93 -13.07 31.40
N SER A 49 -0.87 -12.11 30.47
CA SER A 49 0.27 -11.21 30.30
C SER A 49 0.49 -10.34 31.54
N LEU A 50 -0.57 -9.69 32.03
CA LEU A 50 -0.52 -8.86 33.25
C LEU A 50 -0.15 -9.67 34.50
N LEU A 51 -0.55 -10.95 34.57
CA LEU A 51 -0.16 -11.85 35.66
C LEU A 51 1.30 -12.30 35.54
N LEU A 52 1.83 -12.50 34.32
CA LEU A 52 3.24 -12.78 34.09
C LEU A 52 4.11 -11.58 34.46
N ASP A 53 3.75 -10.37 34.02
CA ASP A 53 4.47 -9.14 34.38
C ASP A 53 4.43 -8.88 35.89
N LYS A 54 3.27 -9.11 36.55
CA LYS A 54 3.16 -9.02 38.02
C LYS A 54 3.97 -10.11 38.73
N ARG A 55 4.09 -11.30 38.14
CA ARG A 55 4.83 -12.42 38.73
C ARG A 55 6.33 -12.23 38.55
N GLU A 56 6.78 -11.70 37.42
CA GLU A 56 8.17 -11.28 37.18
C GLU A 56 8.54 -10.10 38.09
N ALA A 57 7.67 -9.10 38.25
CA ALA A 57 7.86 -8.04 39.23
C ALA A 57 7.92 -8.59 40.67
N HIS A 58 7.05 -9.55 41.02
CA HIS A 58 7.05 -10.20 42.33
C HIS A 58 8.28 -11.10 42.55
N PHE A 59 8.80 -11.73 41.50
CA PHE A 59 10.05 -12.51 41.55
C PHE A 59 11.27 -11.60 41.65
N ALA A 60 11.27 -10.44 40.97
CA ALA A 60 12.31 -9.41 41.11
C ALA A 60 12.33 -8.84 42.55
N THR A 61 11.16 -8.51 43.13
CA THR A 61 11.09 -8.04 44.52
C THR A 61 11.44 -9.11 45.55
N ARG A 62 11.34 -10.41 45.19
CA ARG A 62 11.69 -11.53 46.07
C ARG A 62 13.18 -11.90 45.95
N ALA A 63 13.77 -11.71 44.78
CA ALA A 63 15.21 -11.78 44.59
C ALA A 63 15.93 -10.65 45.35
N ASP A 64 15.38 -9.43 45.34
CA ASP A 64 15.89 -8.30 46.14
C ASP A 64 15.71 -8.52 47.67
N ALA A 65 14.70 -9.31 48.08
CA ALA A 65 14.50 -9.66 49.49
C ALA A 65 15.43 -10.79 49.96
N ASP A 66 15.69 -11.81 49.14
CA ASP A 66 16.60 -12.93 49.46
C ASP A 66 18.10 -12.53 49.37
N GLU A 67 18.45 -11.45 48.67
CA GLU A 67 19.81 -10.86 48.70
C GLU A 67 20.06 -9.93 49.91
N SER A 68 19.03 -9.61 50.71
CA SER A 68 19.13 -8.66 51.84
C SER A 68 19.51 -9.28 53.19
N GLU A 69 19.62 -10.61 53.31
CA GLU A 69 19.98 -11.29 54.58
C GLU A 69 21.41 -11.87 54.62
N THR A 70 22.26 -11.64 53.61
CA THR A 70 23.67 -12.04 53.73
C THR A 70 24.58 -11.05 53.02
N PHE A 71 25.01 -9.99 53.72
CA PHE A 71 26.43 -9.59 53.90
C PHE A 71 26.51 -8.11 54.34
N THR A 72 26.77 -7.93 55.63
CA THR A 72 27.07 -6.65 56.28
C THR A 72 28.55 -6.25 56.03
N LEU A 73 28.79 -4.93 55.95
CA LEU A 73 30.09 -4.18 55.94
C LEU A 73 30.66 -3.98 54.51
N VAL A 74 30.67 -2.79 53.89
CA VAL A 74 31.31 -1.51 54.31
C VAL A 74 30.65 -0.28 53.63
N SER A 75 30.23 0.68 54.48
CA SER A 75 29.95 2.14 54.39
C SER A 75 29.80 2.96 53.09
N ASN A 76 28.64 3.68 53.05
CA ASN A 76 28.30 5.09 52.71
C ASN A 76 28.43 5.59 51.24
N SER A 77 27.34 5.87 50.50
CA SER A 77 26.35 7.01 50.55
C SER A 77 27.02 8.36 50.18
N THR A 78 26.58 9.19 49.23
CA THR A 78 25.22 9.70 48.90
C THR A 78 25.21 10.26 47.46
N SER A 79 24.24 9.88 46.62
CA SER A 79 23.93 10.58 45.35
C SER A 79 22.45 10.99 45.24
N ALA A 80 21.76 10.97 46.39
CA ALA A 80 20.36 11.36 46.52
C ALA A 80 20.16 12.85 46.90
N GLU A 81 21.21 13.63 47.15
CA GLU A 81 21.10 15.07 47.50
C GLU A 81 21.34 16.02 46.33
N ILE A 82 21.63 15.53 45.11
CA ILE A 82 21.95 16.41 43.96
C ILE A 82 20.75 16.60 43.00
N ARG A 83 19.66 15.83 43.15
CA ARG A 83 18.48 15.96 42.27
C ARG A 83 17.33 16.81 42.83
N GLN A 84 17.44 17.31 44.05
CA GLN A 84 16.44 18.23 44.64
C GLN A 84 16.87 19.70 44.66
N ALA A 85 17.95 20.08 43.96
CA ALA A 85 18.45 21.45 43.93
C ALA A 85 18.40 22.14 42.55
N MET A 86 17.76 21.55 41.52
CA MET A 86 17.73 22.11 40.16
C MET A 86 16.34 22.55 39.65
N GLU A 87 15.30 22.55 40.50
CA GLU A 87 13.93 22.92 40.09
C GLU A 87 13.38 24.18 40.77
N ALA A 88 14.22 24.98 41.43
CA ALA A 88 13.79 26.27 41.97
C ALA A 88 14.64 27.41 41.38
N THR A 89 13.93 28.41 40.87
CA THR A 89 14.36 29.78 40.53
C THR A 89 14.95 30.02 39.14
N ASN A 90 14.09 30.57 38.26
CA ASN A 90 14.52 31.38 37.14
C ASN A 90 13.54 32.56 36.98
N LEU A 91 13.78 33.67 37.66
CA LEU A 91 13.18 34.99 37.36
C LEU A 91 14.12 36.13 37.81
N LEU A 92 14.47 36.96 36.83
CA LEU A 92 14.75 38.40 36.85
C LEU A 92 16.12 38.98 37.30
N SER A 93 16.77 39.55 36.28
CA SER A 93 17.34 40.91 36.15
C SER A 93 18.64 41.33 36.87
N HIS A 94 19.61 41.70 36.01
CA HIS A 94 20.58 42.81 36.07
C HIS A 94 21.05 43.36 37.42
N ALA A 95 22.37 43.29 37.67
CA ALA A 95 23.23 44.46 37.86
C ALA A 95 24.70 44.02 37.97
N SER A 96 25.56 44.74 37.27
CA SER A 96 27.02 44.67 37.27
C SER A 96 27.63 45.50 38.41
N GLN A 97 28.96 45.30 38.57
CA GLN A 97 29.96 46.08 39.31
C GLN A 97 30.19 45.64 40.76
N ASP A 98 31.39 45.68 41.35
CA ASP A 98 32.81 45.74 40.96
C ASP A 98 33.54 45.81 42.32
N SER A 99 34.78 45.32 42.45
CA SER A 99 35.83 46.06 43.19
C SER A 99 37.19 45.39 43.07
N GLU A 100 38.07 46.08 42.37
CA GLU A 100 39.53 45.99 42.44
C GLU A 100 40.08 46.46 43.79
N THR A 101 41.35 46.15 44.06
CA THR A 101 42.21 46.96 44.92
C THR A 101 43.56 47.16 44.21
N ILE A 102 43.84 48.38 43.77
CA ILE A 102 45.16 48.85 43.32
C ILE A 102 45.61 49.99 44.24
N ARG A 103 46.92 50.05 44.45
CA ARG A 103 47.66 50.91 45.37
C ARG A 103 47.80 52.37 44.89
N GLU A 104 47.79 53.24 45.91
CA GLU A 104 48.53 54.52 46.08
C GLU A 104 47.96 55.85 45.50
N SER A 105 47.32 56.58 46.43
CA SER A 105 47.22 58.03 46.76
C SER A 105 48.30 59.02 46.26
N PRO A 106 48.19 60.36 46.52
CA PRO A 106 47.04 61.26 46.78
C PRO A 106 47.10 62.63 46.02
N ALA A 107 46.00 63.41 46.09
CA ALA A 107 45.91 64.85 46.40
C ALA A 107 44.85 65.59 45.56
N ALA A 108 44.17 66.52 46.22
CA ALA A 108 42.87 67.07 45.90
C ALA A 108 42.89 68.46 45.24
N GLN A 109 41.70 68.83 44.75
CA GLN A 109 41.10 70.16 44.50
C GLN A 109 40.88 70.56 43.03
N GLU A 110 39.60 70.88 42.76
CA GLU A 110 38.95 71.32 41.51
C GLU A 110 39.51 72.66 40.98
N PRO A 111 39.24 73.05 39.71
CA PRO A 111 37.98 73.78 39.41
C PRO A 111 37.33 73.57 38.00
N GLU A 112 36.02 73.82 37.97
CA GLU A 112 35.19 74.58 36.99
C GLU A 112 35.11 74.28 35.46
N ALA A 113 33.85 74.22 35.00
CA ALA A 113 33.23 74.68 33.71
C ALA A 113 33.70 74.03 32.38
N GLU A 114 32.91 73.74 31.34
CA GLU A 114 31.72 74.36 30.73
C GLU A 114 30.84 73.33 29.96
N GLU A 115 29.61 73.74 29.62
CA GLU A 115 28.57 73.05 28.85
C GLU A 115 28.93 72.67 27.39
N ALA A 116 28.42 71.52 26.91
CA ALA A 116 27.93 71.38 25.53
C ALA A 116 26.84 70.28 25.41
N LYS A 117 25.75 70.60 24.70
CA LYS A 117 24.46 69.88 24.57
C LYS A 117 24.51 68.50 23.89
N PRO A 118 23.51 67.62 24.10
CA PRO A 118 23.53 66.22 23.70
C PRO A 118 23.05 65.98 22.25
N ALA A 119 23.70 65.05 21.55
CA ALA A 119 23.27 64.58 20.23
C ALA A 119 22.16 63.53 20.36
N GLN A 120 21.03 63.78 19.68
CA GLN A 120 19.88 62.89 19.55
C GLN A 120 20.25 61.60 18.81
N SER A 121 19.97 60.45 19.43
CA SER A 121 19.95 59.15 18.75
C SER A 121 18.81 59.15 17.73
N ASN A 122 19.13 58.83 16.47
CA ASN A 122 18.17 58.77 15.38
C ASN A 122 17.31 57.49 15.49
N PRO A 123 15.97 57.57 15.58
CA PRO A 123 15.08 56.41 15.66
C PRO A 123 15.27 55.40 14.52
N PHE A 124 15.76 55.86 13.37
CA PHE A 124 16.11 55.01 12.23
C PHE A 124 17.34 54.12 12.50
N MET A 125 18.34 54.64 13.23
CA MET A 125 19.54 53.87 13.61
C MET A 125 19.24 52.86 14.70
N GLU A 126 18.36 53.22 15.64
CA GLU A 126 17.85 52.30 16.66
C GLU A 126 16.95 51.21 16.05
N GLY A 127 16.20 51.55 15.00
CA GLY A 127 15.49 50.60 14.15
C GLY A 127 16.42 49.64 13.42
N LEU A 128 17.51 50.13 12.81
CA LEU A 128 18.52 49.31 12.10
C LEU A 128 19.26 48.33 13.02
N ILE A 129 19.60 48.75 14.24
CA ILE A 129 20.30 47.91 15.23
C ILE A 129 19.39 46.78 15.75
N ASN A 130 18.08 47.03 15.85
CA ASN A 130 17.11 46.04 16.31
C ASN A 130 16.49 45.20 15.18
N TYR A 131 16.66 45.59 13.92
CA TYR A 131 16.08 44.91 12.75
C TYR A 131 16.60 43.47 12.57
N GLY A 132 17.83 43.19 12.99
CA GLY A 132 18.42 41.84 12.91
C GLY A 132 18.09 40.91 14.10
N ASN A 133 17.47 41.41 15.17
CA ASN A 133 17.26 40.66 16.41
C ASN A 133 15.80 40.27 16.69
N GLN A 134 14.87 40.61 15.80
CA GLN A 134 13.49 40.13 15.82
C GLN A 134 13.19 39.34 14.55
N GLU A 135 13.87 38.21 14.35
CA GLU A 135 13.27 37.17 13.53
C GLU A 135 12.02 36.66 14.27
N PRO A 136 10.82 36.61 13.65
CA PRO A 136 9.75 35.81 14.22
C PRO A 136 10.31 34.40 14.37
N SER A 137 10.27 33.81 15.56
CA SER A 137 10.68 32.43 15.79
C SER A 137 9.80 31.52 14.93
N ARG A 138 10.20 31.27 13.69
CA ARG A 138 9.51 30.34 12.80
C ARG A 138 9.87 28.96 13.29
N ASN A 139 8.85 28.19 13.68
CA ASN A 139 9.06 26.85 14.19
C ASN A 139 9.54 25.93 13.05
N LEU A 140 10.86 25.77 12.92
CA LEU A 140 11.53 24.91 11.94
C LEU A 140 11.41 23.40 12.28
N GLU A 141 10.81 23.03 13.41
CA GLU A 141 10.73 21.64 13.89
C GLU A 141 9.98 20.71 12.92
N ASN A 142 9.03 21.23 12.15
CA ASN A 142 8.22 20.45 11.19
C ASN A 142 8.65 20.62 9.72
N MET A 143 9.87 21.10 9.47
CA MET A 143 10.38 21.34 8.12
C MET A 143 11.42 20.28 7.73
N MET A 144 11.52 20.00 6.43
CA MET A 144 12.57 19.17 5.85
C MET A 144 12.94 19.67 4.45
N PHE A 145 14.17 19.38 4.02
CA PHE A 145 14.55 19.54 2.62
C PHE A 145 14.15 18.29 1.82
N THR A 146 13.69 18.49 0.59
CA THR A 146 13.64 17.42 -0.40
C THR A 146 15.07 17.01 -0.78
N GLU A 147 15.25 15.84 -1.40
CA GLU A 147 16.58 15.44 -1.90
C GLU A 147 17.12 16.39 -2.98
N ASN A 148 16.23 17.17 -3.60
CA ASN A 148 16.56 18.15 -4.62
C ASN A 148 16.65 19.60 -4.06
N GLY A 149 16.65 19.73 -2.73
CA GLY A 149 16.94 20.99 -2.04
C GLY A 149 15.76 21.94 -1.85
N ASP A 150 14.54 21.58 -2.26
CA ASP A 150 13.34 22.40 -1.99
C ASP A 150 12.85 22.21 -0.55
N LEU A 151 12.07 23.16 -0.05
CA LEU A 151 11.49 23.12 1.28
C LEU A 151 10.14 22.39 1.29
N ALA A 152 9.98 21.44 2.21
CA ALA A 152 8.73 20.74 2.43
C ALA A 152 8.46 20.55 3.93
N TYR A 153 7.22 20.17 4.26
CA TYR A 153 6.85 19.78 5.61
C TYR A 153 7.18 18.31 5.88
N ARG A 154 7.66 18.01 7.11
CA ARG A 154 7.90 16.64 7.58
C ARG A 154 6.59 15.93 7.92
N SER A 155 5.62 16.65 8.46
CA SER A 155 4.27 16.20 8.79
C SER A 155 3.24 17.21 8.31
N SER A 156 2.06 16.74 7.92
CA SER A 156 0.90 17.59 7.65
C SER A 156 0.30 18.20 8.93
N GLN A 157 0.82 17.85 10.12
CA GLN A 157 0.30 18.16 11.46
C GLN A 157 -1.02 17.46 11.82
N ASP A 158 -1.45 16.48 11.02
CA ASP A 158 -2.62 15.62 11.27
C ASP A 158 -2.20 14.16 11.04
N ALA A 159 -2.48 13.28 12.02
CA ALA A 159 -1.96 11.91 11.95
C ALA A 159 -2.74 11.06 10.94
N LEU A 160 -4.02 11.37 10.69
CA LEU A 160 -4.83 10.67 9.70
C LEU A 160 -4.39 11.01 8.28
N VAL A 161 -4.08 12.29 8.01
CA VAL A 161 -3.52 12.73 6.73
C VAL A 161 -2.13 12.13 6.49
N ASP A 162 -1.26 12.16 7.49
CA ASP A 162 0.06 11.53 7.40
C ASP A 162 -0.03 10.02 7.12
N LEU A 163 -0.88 9.30 7.85
CA LEU A 163 -1.10 7.87 7.61
C LEU A 163 -1.65 7.65 6.21
N PHE A 164 -2.73 8.34 5.83
CA PHE A 164 -3.35 8.18 4.51
C PHE A 164 -2.35 8.43 3.38
N GLN A 165 -1.46 9.41 3.53
CA GLN A 165 -0.48 9.78 2.51
C GLN A 165 0.74 8.86 2.45
N GLU A 166 1.20 8.32 3.57
CA GLU A 166 2.39 7.47 3.60
C GLU A 166 2.09 5.96 3.49
N LEU A 167 0.82 5.57 3.51
CA LEU A 167 0.39 4.16 3.48
C LEU A 167 0.56 3.50 2.09
N GLU A 168 1.81 3.34 1.65
CA GLU A 168 2.25 2.77 0.38
C GLU A 168 3.20 1.57 0.56
N GLU A 169 3.46 0.79 -0.50
CA GLU A 169 4.34 -0.40 -0.37
C GLU A 169 5.77 -0.07 0.09
N VAL A 170 6.21 1.17 -0.11
CA VAL A 170 7.56 1.65 0.20
C VAL A 170 7.76 2.08 1.66
N VAL A 171 6.69 2.18 2.46
CA VAL A 171 6.81 2.62 3.85
C VAL A 171 7.61 1.62 4.69
N SER A 172 8.57 2.09 5.48
CA SER A 172 9.36 1.20 6.34
C SER A 172 8.53 0.59 7.49
N GLY A 173 8.97 -0.55 8.04
CA GLY A 173 8.39 -1.19 9.24
C GLY A 173 8.17 -0.22 10.39
N PRO A 174 9.24 0.41 10.89
CA PRO A 174 9.17 1.35 12.01
C PRO A 174 8.30 2.57 11.72
N ARG A 175 8.38 3.15 10.51
CA ARG A 175 7.57 4.33 10.15
C ARG A 175 6.09 4.01 10.10
N LEU A 176 5.72 2.86 9.51
CA LEU A 176 4.33 2.42 9.48
C LEU A 176 3.77 2.19 10.89
N LYS A 177 4.58 1.61 11.80
CA LYS A 177 4.19 1.43 13.20
C LYS A 177 3.90 2.77 13.87
N ASP A 178 4.77 3.76 13.69
CA ASP A 178 4.59 5.12 14.24
C ASP A 178 3.31 5.78 13.70
N LEU A 179 3.13 5.77 12.38
CA LEU A 179 1.94 6.34 11.73
C LEU A 179 0.64 5.70 12.23
N LEU A 180 0.57 4.37 12.29
CA LEU A 180 -0.60 3.65 12.79
C LEU A 180 -0.86 3.98 14.27
N THR A 181 0.18 4.08 15.09
CA THR A 181 0.04 4.37 16.52
C THR A 181 -0.51 5.78 16.74
N ARG A 182 0.03 6.79 16.04
CA ARG A 182 -0.44 8.18 16.15
C ARG A 182 -1.87 8.34 15.62
N ALA A 183 -2.15 7.80 14.43
CA ALA A 183 -3.48 7.87 13.84
C ALA A 183 -4.53 7.17 14.71
N TRP A 184 -4.19 6.02 15.29
CA TRP A 184 -5.10 5.29 16.18
C TRP A 184 -5.40 6.05 17.47
N GLN A 185 -4.40 6.73 18.06
CA GLN A 185 -4.61 7.58 19.23
C GLN A 185 -5.56 8.75 18.93
N GLU A 186 -5.49 9.28 17.72
CA GLU A 186 -6.34 10.39 17.28
C GLU A 186 -7.77 9.91 16.99
N ASN A 187 -7.94 8.92 16.12
CA ASN A 187 -9.25 8.35 15.80
C ASN A 187 -9.12 6.88 15.35
N PRO A 188 -9.44 5.91 16.23
CA PRO A 188 -9.37 4.48 15.92
C PRO A 188 -10.24 4.06 14.74
N LEU A 189 -11.47 4.58 14.65
CA LEU A 189 -12.42 4.20 13.60
C LEU A 189 -11.97 4.75 12.24
N ALA A 190 -11.56 6.02 12.17
CA ALA A 190 -11.01 6.59 10.95
C ALA A 190 -9.74 5.84 10.52
N THR A 191 -8.86 5.50 11.45
CA THR A 191 -7.66 4.68 11.18
C THR A 191 -8.01 3.32 10.61
N LEU A 192 -8.99 2.62 11.18
CA LEU A 192 -9.47 1.35 10.66
C LEU A 192 -10.04 1.49 9.24
N ARG A 193 -10.79 2.56 8.97
CA ARG A 193 -11.31 2.85 7.63
C ARG A 193 -10.19 3.17 6.64
N ILE A 194 -9.14 3.88 7.05
CA ILE A 194 -7.93 4.11 6.24
C ILE A 194 -7.22 2.78 5.92
N ILE A 195 -7.08 1.87 6.89
CA ILE A 195 -6.51 0.53 6.67
C ILE A 195 -7.33 -0.26 5.64
N PHE A 196 -8.66 -0.25 5.74
CA PHE A 196 -9.53 -0.91 4.76
C PHE A 196 -9.55 -0.20 3.40
N ASN A 197 -9.44 1.13 3.36
CA ASN A 197 -9.24 1.88 2.13
C ASN A 197 -7.94 1.45 1.43
N ALA A 198 -6.85 1.28 2.17
CA ALA A 198 -5.59 0.79 1.62
C ALA A 198 -5.75 -0.55 0.88
N ARG A 199 -6.58 -1.45 1.42
CA ARG A 199 -6.88 -2.73 0.76
C ARG A 199 -7.90 -2.61 -0.36
N SER A 200 -8.89 -1.74 -0.24
CA SER A 200 -10.06 -1.68 -1.12
C SER A 200 -9.67 -1.62 -2.60
N ILE A 201 -10.06 -2.64 -3.37
CA ILE A 201 -9.74 -2.75 -4.81
C ILE A 201 -10.49 -1.70 -5.63
N HIS A 202 -11.69 -1.34 -5.18
CA HIS A 202 -12.66 -0.57 -5.95
C HIS A 202 -12.74 0.90 -5.54
N LEU A 203 -12.41 1.22 -4.29
CA LEU A 203 -12.55 2.56 -3.70
C LEU A 203 -11.24 3.15 -3.19
N GLY A 204 -10.19 2.34 -3.00
CA GLY A 204 -8.96 2.79 -2.37
C GLY A 204 -7.72 2.25 -3.07
N LYS A 205 -6.64 2.01 -2.32
CA LYS A 205 -5.30 1.81 -2.89
C LYS A 205 -5.02 0.43 -3.48
N SER A 206 -5.88 -0.56 -3.24
CA SER A 206 -5.69 -1.95 -3.67
C SER A 206 -4.35 -2.60 -3.20
N SER A 207 -3.73 -2.08 -2.14
CA SER A 207 -2.43 -2.53 -1.63
C SER A 207 -2.57 -3.68 -0.64
N ARG A 208 -2.30 -4.91 -1.11
CA ARG A 208 -2.38 -6.12 -0.27
C ARG A 208 -1.24 -6.20 0.74
N THR A 209 -0.02 -5.89 0.31
CA THR A 209 1.18 -6.03 1.15
C THR A 209 1.08 -5.12 2.38
N VAL A 210 0.73 -3.85 2.17
CA VAL A 210 0.57 -2.85 3.23
C VAL A 210 -0.58 -3.23 4.14
N PHE A 211 -1.71 -3.67 3.57
CA PHE A 211 -2.83 -4.15 4.36
C PHE A 211 -2.46 -5.32 5.29
N TYR A 212 -1.67 -6.30 4.83
CA TYR A 212 -1.24 -7.40 5.70
C TYR A 212 -0.32 -6.95 6.83
N ARG A 213 0.53 -5.94 6.59
CA ARG A 213 1.35 -5.32 7.65
C ARG A 213 0.49 -4.57 8.66
N CYS A 214 -0.54 -3.85 8.20
CA CYS A 214 -1.53 -3.21 9.08
C CYS A 214 -2.34 -4.25 9.86
N ALA A 215 -2.74 -5.35 9.22
CA ALA A 215 -3.38 -6.47 9.90
C ALA A 215 -2.46 -7.10 10.95
N GLY A 216 -1.14 -7.14 10.71
CA GLY A 216 -0.14 -7.52 11.70
C GLY A 216 -0.11 -6.58 12.90
N TRP A 217 -0.12 -5.28 12.66
CA TRP A 217 -0.22 -4.28 13.72
C TRP A 217 -1.53 -4.43 14.53
N LEU A 218 -2.67 -4.62 13.86
CA LEU A 218 -3.95 -4.88 14.53
C LEU A 218 -3.92 -6.20 15.30
N ALA A 219 -3.36 -7.29 14.77
CA ALA A 219 -3.24 -8.56 15.48
C ALA A 219 -2.44 -8.43 16.80
N GLN A 220 -1.43 -7.55 16.79
CA GLN A 220 -0.58 -7.30 17.95
C GLN A 220 -1.27 -6.39 19.00
N ASN A 221 -1.93 -5.32 18.56
CA ASN A 221 -2.42 -4.25 19.43
C ASN A 221 -3.95 -4.23 19.63
N HIS A 222 -4.72 -4.60 18.59
CA HIS A 222 -6.19 -4.57 18.55
C HIS A 222 -6.77 -5.85 17.90
N PRO A 223 -6.50 -7.03 18.49
CA PRO A 223 -6.83 -8.33 17.88
C PRO A 223 -8.33 -8.56 17.74
N LEU A 224 -9.20 -8.06 18.64
CA LEU A 224 -10.64 -8.21 18.48
C LEU A 224 -11.15 -7.41 17.30
N THR A 225 -10.60 -6.20 17.11
CA THR A 225 -10.94 -5.32 16.00
C THR A 225 -10.50 -5.92 14.68
N LEU A 226 -9.34 -6.59 14.60
CA LEU A 226 -8.99 -7.34 13.41
C LEU A 226 -10.02 -8.43 13.10
N VAL A 227 -10.29 -9.32 14.07
CA VAL A 227 -11.13 -10.50 13.86
C VAL A 227 -12.57 -10.13 13.51
N ALA A 228 -13.13 -9.12 14.19
CA ALA A 228 -14.50 -8.65 13.99
C ALA A 228 -14.76 -8.09 12.59
N ASN A 229 -13.73 -7.63 11.88
CA ASN A 229 -13.86 -6.96 10.58
C ASN A 229 -13.40 -7.83 9.39
N LEU A 230 -12.89 -9.05 9.62
CA LEU A 230 -12.37 -9.91 8.54
C LEU A 230 -13.43 -10.25 7.48
N CYS A 231 -14.69 -10.40 7.87
CA CYS A 231 -15.78 -10.75 6.94
C CYS A 231 -15.95 -9.70 5.82
N TRP A 232 -15.66 -8.43 6.09
CA TRP A 232 -15.82 -7.32 5.14
C TRP A 232 -14.80 -7.35 4.00
N LEU A 233 -13.76 -8.19 4.08
CA LEU A 233 -12.85 -8.44 2.97
C LEU A 233 -13.50 -9.26 1.84
N SER A 234 -14.53 -10.05 2.14
CA SER A 234 -15.15 -10.96 1.16
C SER A 234 -16.63 -10.68 0.89
N ARG A 235 -17.31 -9.92 1.76
CA ARG A 235 -18.72 -9.56 1.59
C ARG A 235 -18.92 -8.46 0.53
N PRO A 236 -20.00 -8.53 -0.27
CA PRO A 236 -20.23 -7.63 -1.39
C PRO A 236 -20.84 -6.30 -0.92
N VAL A 237 -20.06 -5.42 -0.29
CA VAL A 237 -20.54 -4.17 0.31
C VAL A 237 -20.39 -2.91 -0.57
N ILE A 238 -19.86 -3.06 -1.79
CA ILE A 238 -19.56 -1.95 -2.70
C ILE A 238 -20.42 -2.05 -3.97
N ASN A 239 -21.09 -0.96 -4.33
CA ASN A 239 -21.83 -0.83 -5.59
C ASN A 239 -20.89 -0.84 -6.81
N LYS A 240 -21.20 -1.66 -7.83
CA LYS A 240 -20.41 -1.72 -9.08
C LYS A 240 -20.64 -0.55 -10.02
N LYS A 241 -21.81 0.09 -9.95
CA LYS A 241 -22.23 1.23 -10.77
C LYS A 241 -22.72 2.32 -9.83
N ALA A 242 -22.46 3.58 -10.16
CA ALA A 242 -23.15 4.68 -9.52
C ALA A 242 -24.66 4.53 -9.80
N GLU A 243 -25.49 4.76 -8.79
CA GLU A 243 -26.92 4.93 -9.00
C GLU A 243 -27.10 6.11 -9.94
N LYS A 244 -27.76 5.88 -11.08
CA LYS A 244 -28.23 7.02 -11.88
C LYS A 244 -29.32 7.67 -11.04
N LYS A 245 -29.10 8.92 -10.61
CA LYS A 245 -30.19 9.81 -10.21
C LYS A 245 -31.03 10.01 -11.48
N GLU A 246 -32.02 9.16 -11.70
CA GLU A 246 -33.09 9.48 -12.65
C GLU A 246 -33.98 10.51 -11.95
N ASP A 247 -34.25 11.62 -12.63
CA ASP A 247 -35.24 12.62 -12.24
C ASP A 247 -36.60 11.92 -12.09
N ASP A 248 -37.18 12.05 -10.90
CA ASP A 248 -38.57 11.79 -10.46
C ASP A 248 -39.28 10.46 -10.84
N ASP A 249 -39.89 9.88 -9.80
CA ASP A 249 -41.12 9.06 -9.85
C ASP A 249 -41.08 7.56 -10.23
N LEU A 250 -40.12 6.80 -9.68
CA LEU A 250 -40.38 5.39 -9.36
C LEU A 250 -39.84 5.03 -7.97
N VAL A 251 -40.73 5.08 -6.97
CA VAL A 251 -40.53 4.36 -5.70
C VAL A 251 -40.54 2.87 -6.01
N LEU A 252 -39.36 2.34 -6.36
CA LEU A 252 -39.09 0.91 -6.17
C LEU A 252 -39.12 0.71 -4.66
N VAL A 253 -40.18 0.09 -4.16
CA VAL A 253 -40.19 -0.50 -2.83
C VAL A 253 -39.06 -1.51 -2.82
N GLU A 254 -37.90 -1.09 -2.31
CA GLU A 254 -36.82 -1.99 -1.96
C GLU A 254 -37.41 -2.90 -0.90
N GLU A 255 -37.49 -4.21 -1.19
CA GLU A 255 -37.72 -5.20 -0.13
C GLU A 255 -36.58 -4.99 0.86
N GLU A 256 -36.88 -4.36 2.00
CA GLU A 256 -35.96 -4.27 3.12
C GLU A 256 -35.47 -5.70 3.40
N ASN A 257 -34.15 -5.90 3.32
CA ASN A 257 -33.57 -7.17 3.74
C ASN A 257 -33.79 -7.29 5.26
N ASP A 258 -34.88 -7.92 5.67
CA ASP A 258 -35.31 -8.19 7.06
C ASP A 258 -34.31 -9.02 7.90
N ASP A 259 -33.13 -9.34 7.36
CA ASP A 259 -32.05 -10.03 8.08
C ASP A 259 -30.94 -9.03 8.41
N ASP A 260 -30.82 -8.68 9.70
CA ASP A 260 -29.72 -7.90 10.29
C ASP A 260 -28.35 -8.38 9.80
N SER A 261 -28.22 -9.68 9.48
CA SER A 261 -26.98 -10.28 9.01
C SER A 261 -26.55 -9.79 7.62
N THR A 262 -27.46 -9.31 6.76
CA THR A 262 -27.20 -8.85 5.38
C THR A 262 -27.44 -7.36 5.15
N LYS A 263 -27.65 -6.58 6.21
CA LYS A 263 -27.94 -5.14 6.15
C LYS A 263 -27.01 -4.33 5.23
N PHE A 264 -25.72 -4.68 5.19
CA PHE A 264 -24.71 -3.96 4.39
C PHE A 264 -24.41 -4.59 3.03
N ASP A 265 -25.02 -5.74 2.71
CA ASP A 265 -24.75 -6.43 1.45
C ASP A 265 -25.46 -5.72 0.29
N VAL A 266 -24.70 -5.44 -0.75
CA VAL A 266 -25.17 -4.89 -2.00
C VAL A 266 -25.49 -6.02 -2.98
N LYS A 267 -26.68 -5.98 -3.55
CA LYS A 267 -27.08 -6.87 -4.64
C LYS A 267 -26.16 -6.70 -5.85
N ASN A 268 -25.48 -7.77 -6.27
CA ASN A 268 -24.46 -7.75 -7.33
C ASN A 268 -23.22 -6.88 -7.01
N GLY A 269 -23.01 -6.55 -5.74
CA GLY A 269 -21.87 -5.76 -5.27
C GLY A 269 -20.53 -6.46 -5.37
N VAL A 270 -19.49 -5.75 -4.94
CA VAL A 270 -18.11 -6.24 -4.82
C VAL A 270 -17.56 -6.01 -3.41
N ALA A 271 -16.53 -6.77 -3.04
CA ALA A 271 -15.90 -6.68 -1.73
C ALA A 271 -14.67 -5.76 -1.76
N HIS A 272 -14.24 -5.29 -0.58
CA HIS A 272 -12.97 -4.57 -0.47
C HIS A 272 -11.77 -5.40 -0.91
N GLY A 273 -11.81 -6.71 -0.63
CA GLY A 273 -10.74 -7.64 -0.92
C GLY A 273 -11.21 -8.92 -1.63
N TYR A 274 -10.51 -10.01 -1.33
CA TYR A 274 -10.82 -11.34 -1.82
C TYR A 274 -10.82 -12.33 -0.65
N TRP A 275 -11.54 -13.44 -0.80
CA TRP A 275 -11.44 -14.60 0.10
C TRP A 275 -10.00 -15.09 0.35
N LYS A 276 -9.08 -14.90 -0.63
CA LYS A 276 -7.67 -15.25 -0.46
C LYS A 276 -6.93 -14.39 0.57
N ASP A 277 -7.38 -13.17 0.83
CA ASP A 277 -6.75 -12.31 1.85
C ASP A 277 -6.82 -12.95 3.24
N LEU A 278 -7.98 -13.55 3.58
CA LEU A 278 -8.17 -14.29 4.82
C LEU A 278 -7.12 -15.41 4.98
N LEU A 279 -6.99 -16.25 3.95
CA LEU A 279 -6.04 -17.35 3.96
C LEU A 279 -4.58 -16.87 3.99
N ASN A 280 -4.28 -15.75 3.34
CA ASN A 280 -2.95 -15.15 3.36
C ASN A 280 -2.59 -14.63 4.75
N ILE A 281 -3.49 -13.91 5.41
CA ILE A 281 -3.30 -13.43 6.80
C ILE A 281 -3.01 -14.62 7.73
N LEU A 282 -3.82 -15.68 7.64
CA LEU A 282 -3.61 -16.88 8.47
C LEU A 282 -2.29 -17.60 8.14
N ALA A 283 -1.92 -17.70 6.87
CA ALA A 283 -0.65 -18.30 6.48
C ALA A 283 0.54 -17.48 6.99
N ILE A 284 0.47 -16.14 6.95
CA ILE A 284 1.51 -15.27 7.50
C ILE A 284 1.60 -15.46 9.03
N ALA A 285 0.46 -15.52 9.72
CA ALA A 285 0.40 -15.78 11.17
C ALA A 285 0.99 -17.15 11.55
N ALA A 286 0.71 -18.20 10.76
CA ALA A 286 1.23 -19.54 10.99
C ALA A 286 2.76 -19.65 10.87
N ASN A 287 3.42 -18.63 10.30
CA ASN A 287 4.88 -18.56 10.20
C ASN A 287 5.48 -17.50 11.13
N ASP A 288 4.69 -16.96 12.09
CA ASP A 288 5.11 -15.92 13.04
C ASP A 288 5.62 -14.64 12.37
N LYS A 289 5.00 -14.26 11.24
CA LYS A 289 5.35 -13.05 10.46
C LYS A 289 4.20 -12.06 10.32
N LEU A 290 3.11 -12.24 11.08
CA LEU A 290 1.97 -11.34 11.03
C LEU A 290 2.26 -10.12 11.90
N THR A 291 3.20 -9.29 11.45
CA THR A 291 3.66 -8.09 12.14
C THR A 291 3.69 -6.90 11.19
N VAL A 292 3.88 -5.69 11.74
CA VAL A 292 3.99 -4.46 10.94
C VAL A 292 5.35 -4.32 10.24
N VAL A 293 6.38 -5.04 10.71
CA VAL A 293 7.77 -4.91 10.28
C VAL A 293 8.14 -5.97 9.24
N ASP A 294 7.69 -7.20 9.45
CA ASP A 294 8.02 -8.31 8.55
C ASP A 294 7.42 -8.11 7.15
N ASP A 295 8.12 -8.61 6.13
CA ASP A 295 7.60 -8.59 4.76
C ASP A 295 6.69 -9.81 4.52
N PRO A 296 5.38 -9.62 4.29
CA PRO A 296 4.45 -10.70 3.94
C PRO A 296 4.90 -11.55 2.75
N LYS A 297 5.72 -10.98 1.85
CA LYS A 297 6.22 -11.63 0.65
C LYS A 297 7.14 -12.82 0.98
N GLU A 298 7.80 -12.84 2.12
CA GLU A 298 8.68 -13.96 2.53
C GLU A 298 7.90 -15.27 2.73
N VAL A 299 6.62 -15.19 3.07
CA VAL A 299 5.74 -16.36 3.20
C VAL A 299 4.98 -16.60 1.91
N LEU A 300 4.36 -15.55 1.35
CA LEU A 300 3.41 -15.67 0.24
C LEU A 300 4.07 -15.91 -1.12
N ASN A 301 5.34 -15.54 -1.28
CA ASN A 301 6.07 -15.59 -2.56
C ASN A 301 7.27 -16.54 -2.51
N ILE A 302 7.11 -17.73 -1.92
CA ILE A 302 8.08 -18.81 -2.14
C ILE A 302 7.98 -19.18 -3.62
N GLU A 303 8.87 -18.62 -4.44
CA GLU A 303 9.10 -19.03 -5.81
C GLU A 303 9.33 -20.54 -5.80
N ASN A 304 8.31 -21.32 -6.20
CA ASN A 304 8.42 -22.76 -6.19
C ASN A 304 9.35 -23.14 -7.34
N PRO A 305 10.62 -23.54 -7.09
CA PRO A 305 11.58 -23.79 -8.16
C PRO A 305 11.14 -24.98 -9.01
N GLY A 306 10.20 -25.80 -8.51
CA GLY A 306 9.59 -26.92 -9.21
C GLY A 306 8.68 -26.53 -10.38
N ILE A 307 8.11 -25.31 -10.40
CA ILE A 307 7.24 -24.85 -11.50
C ILE A 307 8.07 -24.33 -12.69
N ILE A 308 9.30 -23.86 -12.43
CA ILE A 308 10.25 -23.45 -13.48
C ILE A 308 10.93 -24.66 -14.16
N ARG A 309 10.93 -25.84 -13.49
CA ARG A 309 11.54 -27.09 -14.00
C ARG A 309 10.72 -27.82 -15.07
N GLY A 310 9.81 -27.13 -15.75
CA GLY A 310 9.18 -27.60 -16.99
C GLY A 310 10.04 -27.39 -18.25
N LYS A 311 11.19 -26.70 -18.14
CA LYS A 311 12.18 -26.62 -19.22
C LYS A 311 13.42 -27.41 -18.82
N SER A 312 13.71 -28.47 -19.57
CA SER A 312 15.05 -29.06 -19.63
C SER A 312 16.03 -27.97 -20.04
N ILE A 313 16.71 -27.36 -19.07
CA ILE A 313 17.88 -26.55 -19.32
C ILE A 313 19.05 -27.53 -19.24
N ASN A 314 19.59 -27.89 -20.40
CA ASN A 314 20.96 -28.40 -20.50
C ASN A 314 21.86 -27.44 -19.71
N LYS A 315 22.41 -27.91 -18.59
CA LYS A 315 23.39 -27.13 -17.82
C LYS A 315 24.48 -26.64 -18.78
N PRO A 316 24.86 -25.35 -18.74
CA PRO A 316 26.02 -24.90 -19.49
C PRO A 316 27.23 -25.70 -19.00
N ARG A 317 27.89 -26.40 -19.91
CA ARG A 317 29.20 -27.01 -19.64
C ARG A 317 30.14 -25.87 -19.26
N HIS A 318 30.62 -25.87 -18.01
CA HIS A 318 31.76 -25.08 -17.59
C HIS A 318 32.89 -25.32 -18.59
N ARG A 319 33.22 -24.31 -19.39
CA ARG A 319 34.38 -24.34 -20.28
C ARG A 319 35.55 -23.85 -19.44
N ASP A 320 36.33 -24.80 -18.95
CA ASP A 320 37.60 -24.56 -18.26
C ASP A 320 38.48 -23.59 -19.06
N GLY A 321 39.08 -22.66 -18.33
CA GLY A 321 39.97 -21.64 -18.87
C GLY A 321 41.14 -22.24 -19.65
N ARG A 322 41.25 -21.83 -20.91
CA ARG A 322 42.50 -21.92 -21.68
C ARG A 322 42.95 -20.53 -22.11
N ARG A 323 43.98 -20.06 -21.40
CA ARG A 323 45.19 -19.39 -21.90
C ARG A 323 44.98 -18.33 -22.99
N LEU A 324 44.88 -17.07 -22.59
CA LEU A 324 45.40 -15.98 -23.39
C LEU A 324 46.88 -15.77 -23.02
N ARG A 325 47.74 -16.15 -23.95
CA ARG A 325 49.18 -15.85 -23.97
C ARG A 325 49.35 -14.52 -24.70
N GLY A 326 50.18 -13.64 -24.13
CA GLY A 326 50.88 -12.59 -24.87
C GLY A 326 50.35 -11.17 -24.63
N LEU A 327 51.05 -10.41 -23.79
CA LEU A 327 52.08 -9.48 -24.26
C LEU A 327 52.78 -8.84 -23.04
N HIS A 328 54.11 -8.93 -23.06
CA HIS A 328 55.01 -8.30 -22.11
C HIS A 328 54.95 -6.77 -22.23
N ARG A 329 54.93 -6.08 -21.10
CA ARG A 329 55.78 -4.91 -20.84
C ARG A 329 56.09 -4.88 -19.35
N GLY A 330 57.37 -5.07 -19.02
CA GLY A 330 57.85 -5.05 -17.66
C GLY A 330 58.03 -3.63 -17.15
N ASP A 331 57.93 -3.47 -15.84
CA ASP A 331 58.91 -2.67 -15.12
C ASP A 331 59.07 -3.17 -13.68
N ARG A 332 60.28 -2.95 -13.18
CA ARG A 332 60.88 -3.49 -11.97
C ARG A 332 60.44 -2.68 -10.74
N GLY A 333 60.25 -3.35 -9.61
CA GLY A 333 60.13 -2.68 -8.32
C GLY A 333 60.29 -3.66 -7.16
N ARG A 334 61.51 -3.77 -6.63
CA ARG A 334 61.89 -4.56 -5.44
C ARG A 334 61.54 -3.81 -4.15
N GLY A 335 61.13 -4.54 -3.10
CA GLY A 335 61.17 -4.05 -1.70
C GLY A 335 60.33 -4.91 -0.73
N ARG A 336 60.81 -6.09 -0.33
CA ARG A 336 61.27 -6.43 1.05
C ARG A 336 60.36 -5.95 2.21
N GLY A 337 59.76 -6.88 2.95
CA GLY A 337 59.26 -6.61 4.31
C GLY A 337 58.40 -7.69 5.00
N ARG A 338 59.04 -8.78 5.46
CA ARG A 338 58.77 -9.60 6.68
C ARG A 338 57.33 -9.79 7.22
N GLY A 339 56.94 -11.06 7.43
CA GLY A 339 55.96 -11.42 8.48
C GLY A 339 55.38 -12.83 8.34
N ARG A 340 55.69 -13.72 9.30
CA ARG A 340 55.33 -15.15 9.31
C ARG A 340 53.89 -15.40 9.73
N GLY A 341 53.27 -16.44 9.17
CA GLY A 341 52.00 -17.00 9.65
C GLY A 341 51.51 -18.20 8.83
N ARG A 342 52.31 -19.28 8.75
CA ARG A 342 51.82 -20.59 8.24
C ARG A 342 51.10 -21.31 9.39
N GLY A 343 49.77 -21.19 9.43
CA GLY A 343 48.90 -22.16 10.10
C GLY A 343 48.57 -23.29 9.13
N ARG A 344 49.10 -24.49 9.38
CA ARG A 344 48.64 -25.75 8.77
C ARG A 344 47.21 -26.03 9.28
N GLY A 345 46.22 -25.90 8.41
CA GLY A 345 44.84 -26.30 8.68
C GLY A 345 44.39 -27.41 7.71
N SER A 346 44.27 -28.62 8.27
CA SER A 346 43.42 -29.75 7.88
C SER A 346 43.00 -29.90 6.39
N HIS A 347 43.51 -30.97 5.76
CA HIS A 347 42.90 -31.58 4.57
C HIS A 347 41.68 -32.48 4.91
N SER A 348 41.24 -32.58 6.17
CA SER A 348 40.05 -33.40 6.54
C SER A 348 38.73 -32.65 6.37
N SER A 349 38.72 -31.31 6.42
CA SER A 349 37.49 -30.52 6.32
C SER A 349 36.81 -30.56 4.93
N ARG A 350 37.56 -30.85 3.85
CA ARG A 350 36.98 -31.02 2.50
C ARG A 350 36.43 -32.42 2.24
N GLN A 351 36.87 -33.41 3.02
CA GLN A 351 36.41 -34.79 2.92
C GLN A 351 35.17 -34.98 3.80
N GLU A 352 35.17 -34.41 5.01
CA GLU A 352 34.01 -34.34 5.92
C GLU A 352 32.85 -33.55 5.31
N MET A 353 33.12 -32.43 4.63
CA MET A 353 32.09 -31.63 3.93
C MET A 353 31.58 -32.29 2.64
N ARG A 354 32.32 -33.28 2.10
CA ARG A 354 31.89 -34.14 0.98
C ARG A 354 31.06 -35.34 1.46
N GLU A 355 31.33 -35.87 2.65
CA GLU A 355 30.57 -36.97 3.26
C GLU A 355 29.25 -36.50 3.90
N GLN A 356 29.19 -35.27 4.44
CA GLN A 356 27.94 -34.65 4.91
C GLN A 356 26.96 -34.30 3.79
N ASN A 357 27.41 -34.27 2.53
CA ASN A 357 26.56 -34.04 1.36
C ASN A 357 25.97 -35.34 0.79
N ARG A 358 25.74 -36.34 1.67
CA ARG A 358 24.91 -37.51 1.40
C ARG A 358 23.48 -37.00 1.21
N LYS A 359 23.14 -36.71 -0.05
CA LYS A 359 21.84 -36.16 -0.50
C LYS A 359 20.69 -36.73 0.33
N VAL A 360 20.17 -35.95 1.29
CA VAL A 360 18.87 -36.22 1.92
C VAL A 360 17.87 -36.38 0.80
N ASP A 361 17.08 -37.46 0.81
CA ASP A 361 16.08 -37.68 -0.23
C ASP A 361 15.14 -36.46 -0.25
N PRO A 362 14.97 -35.76 -1.39
CA PRO A 362 14.03 -34.64 -1.49
C PRO A 362 12.61 -34.97 -1.01
N LYS A 363 12.20 -36.24 -1.03
CA LYS A 363 10.93 -36.69 -0.46
C LYS A 363 10.93 -36.66 1.07
N GLU A 364 12.04 -37.06 1.69
CA GLU A 364 12.22 -37.06 3.14
C GLU A 364 12.26 -35.63 3.67
N LEU A 365 13.02 -34.73 3.02
CA LEU A 365 13.05 -33.31 3.40
C LEU A 365 11.67 -32.64 3.32
N ARG A 366 10.87 -33.00 2.30
CA ARG A 366 9.47 -32.52 2.18
C ARG A 366 8.58 -33.09 3.27
N ARG A 367 8.78 -34.35 3.67
CA ARG A 367 8.04 -35.00 4.76
C ARG A 367 8.35 -34.31 6.09
N GLU A 368 9.62 -34.11 6.39
CA GLU A 368 10.10 -33.42 7.60
C GLU A 368 9.60 -31.97 7.65
N THR A 369 9.74 -31.21 6.56
CA THR A 369 9.20 -29.82 6.49
C THR A 369 7.70 -29.78 6.77
N ARG A 370 6.96 -30.80 6.30
CA ARG A 370 5.52 -30.91 6.50
C ARG A 370 5.16 -31.27 7.94
N GLU A 371 5.89 -32.19 8.56
CA GLU A 371 5.72 -32.56 9.97
C GLU A 371 6.02 -31.37 10.88
N ASN A 372 7.14 -30.67 10.65
CA ASN A 372 7.48 -29.47 11.41
C ASN A 372 6.38 -28.39 11.31
N ARG A 373 5.87 -28.12 10.10
CA ARG A 373 4.76 -27.16 9.92
C ARG A 373 3.48 -27.60 10.62
N HIS A 374 3.20 -28.91 10.60
CA HIS A 374 2.03 -29.47 11.28
C HIS A 374 2.12 -29.29 12.79
N GLU A 375 3.26 -29.61 13.37
CA GLU A 375 3.54 -29.41 14.79
C GLU A 375 3.46 -27.93 15.16
N THR A 376 4.12 -27.04 14.41
CA THR A 376 4.05 -25.59 14.63
C THR A 376 2.61 -25.08 14.60
N ALA A 377 1.82 -25.43 13.59
CA ALA A 377 0.44 -24.99 13.48
C ALA A 377 -0.43 -25.52 14.63
N GLN A 378 -0.20 -26.75 15.10
CA GLN A 378 -0.90 -27.30 16.26
C GLN A 378 -0.53 -26.59 17.56
N VAL A 379 0.75 -26.31 17.76
CA VAL A 379 1.24 -25.57 18.94
C VAL A 379 0.62 -24.18 18.94
N LEU A 380 0.75 -23.43 17.85
CA LEU A 380 0.16 -22.09 17.71
C LEU A 380 -1.34 -22.10 18.00
N PHE A 381 -2.10 -23.05 17.43
CA PHE A 381 -3.53 -23.15 17.70
C PHE A 381 -3.86 -23.36 19.18
N LYS A 382 -3.02 -24.10 19.92
CA LYS A 382 -3.23 -24.37 21.35
C LYS A 382 -2.76 -23.23 22.24
N THR A 383 -1.66 -22.56 21.86
CA THR A 383 -0.95 -21.62 22.75
C THR A 383 -1.22 -20.16 22.46
N ASP A 384 -1.53 -19.79 21.21
CA ASP A 384 -1.78 -18.40 20.80
C ASP A 384 -3.29 -18.16 20.58
N PRO A 385 -3.95 -17.41 21.49
CA PRO A 385 -5.37 -17.06 21.36
C PRO A 385 -5.70 -16.26 20.09
N VAL A 386 -4.79 -15.41 19.61
CA VAL A 386 -5.02 -14.59 18.41
C VAL A 386 -4.97 -15.45 17.17
N TYR A 387 -3.95 -16.30 17.03
CA TYR A 387 -3.88 -17.27 15.94
C TYR A 387 -5.11 -18.20 15.94
N ARG A 388 -5.51 -18.73 17.12
CA ARG A 388 -6.71 -19.56 17.25
C ARG A 388 -7.96 -18.80 16.82
N ALA A 389 -8.15 -17.55 17.25
CA ALA A 389 -9.29 -16.72 16.84
C ALA A 389 -9.34 -16.50 15.33
N LEU A 390 -8.20 -16.15 14.72
CA LEU A 390 -8.09 -16.00 13.27
C LEU A 390 -8.44 -17.30 12.55
N HIS A 391 -7.87 -18.42 12.97
CA HIS A 391 -8.09 -19.74 12.37
C HIS A 391 -9.57 -20.13 12.41
N LEU A 392 -10.21 -20.04 13.58
CA LEU A 392 -11.62 -20.41 13.77
C LEU A 392 -12.55 -19.50 12.97
N THR A 393 -12.33 -18.18 13.02
CA THR A 393 -13.16 -17.20 12.30
C THR A 393 -13.07 -17.40 10.79
N ILE A 394 -11.86 -17.55 10.26
CA ILE A 394 -11.65 -17.76 8.82
C ILE A 394 -12.25 -19.10 8.38
N ALA A 395 -12.04 -20.18 9.15
CA ALA A 395 -12.61 -21.49 8.84
C ALA A 395 -14.15 -21.45 8.81
N ARG A 396 -14.76 -20.74 9.78
CA ARG A 396 -16.21 -20.53 9.84
C ARG A 396 -16.73 -19.75 8.63
N LEU A 397 -16.12 -18.63 8.28
CA LEU A 397 -16.49 -17.82 7.11
C LEU A 397 -16.49 -18.64 5.81
N PHE A 398 -15.44 -19.43 5.58
CA PHE A 398 -15.37 -20.33 4.43
C PHE A 398 -16.46 -21.41 4.47
N ALA A 399 -16.63 -22.07 5.61
CA ALA A 399 -17.58 -23.17 5.73
C ALA A 399 -19.03 -22.71 5.52
N GLU A 400 -19.41 -21.56 6.09
CA GLU A 400 -20.76 -20.99 5.93
C GLU A 400 -21.04 -20.62 4.48
N GLN A 401 -20.14 -19.88 3.82
CA GLN A 401 -20.33 -19.50 2.42
C GLN A 401 -20.31 -20.70 1.48
N LEU A 402 -19.42 -21.68 1.70
CA LEU A 402 -19.37 -22.88 0.87
C LEU A 402 -20.64 -23.72 1.02
N LYS A 403 -21.23 -23.82 2.22
CA LYS A 403 -22.53 -24.49 2.41
C LYS A 403 -23.63 -23.82 1.59
N LYS A 404 -23.72 -22.48 1.63
CA LYS A 404 -24.65 -21.69 0.80
C LYS A 404 -24.42 -21.93 -0.69
N ASP A 405 -23.17 -21.88 -1.14
CA ASP A 405 -22.80 -22.10 -2.54
C ASP A 405 -23.12 -23.53 -3.03
N ILE A 406 -22.90 -24.55 -2.19
CA ILE A 406 -23.22 -25.96 -2.50
C ILE A 406 -24.73 -26.18 -2.57
N GLN A 407 -25.50 -25.54 -1.68
CA GLN A 407 -26.96 -25.57 -1.74
C GLN A 407 -27.45 -24.93 -3.04
N ALA A 408 -26.92 -23.76 -3.40
CA ALA A 408 -27.23 -23.08 -4.65
C ALA A 408 -26.85 -23.90 -5.90
N LEU A 409 -25.75 -24.66 -5.84
CA LEU A 409 -25.33 -25.57 -6.91
C LEU A 409 -26.34 -26.69 -7.19
N ARG A 410 -27.08 -27.13 -6.16
CA ARG A 410 -28.14 -28.15 -6.27
C ARG A 410 -29.49 -27.57 -6.70
N GLY A 411 -29.62 -26.24 -6.73
CA GLY A 411 -30.83 -25.53 -7.11
C GLY A 411 -31.00 -25.37 -8.64
N ASP A 412 -31.91 -24.46 -8.99
CA ASP A 412 -32.19 -24.07 -10.36
C ASP A 412 -31.08 -23.19 -10.97
N ASP A 413 -31.22 -22.82 -12.24
CA ASP A 413 -30.20 -22.01 -12.92
C ASP A 413 -30.10 -20.58 -12.37
N LYS A 414 -31.14 -20.06 -11.70
CA LYS A 414 -31.09 -18.78 -10.99
C LYS A 414 -30.20 -18.90 -9.76
N ALA A 415 -30.39 -19.93 -8.94
CA ALA A 415 -29.54 -20.21 -7.78
C ALA A 415 -28.08 -20.47 -8.19
N LYS A 416 -27.84 -21.20 -9.28
CA LYS A 416 -26.47 -21.41 -9.77
C LYS A 416 -25.75 -20.12 -10.19
N ARG A 417 -26.49 -19.09 -10.60
CA ARG A 417 -25.92 -17.76 -10.93
C ARG A 417 -25.57 -16.94 -9.68
N SER A 418 -26.12 -17.26 -8.51
CA SER A 418 -25.81 -16.59 -7.24
C SER A 418 -24.65 -17.24 -6.48
N ILE A 419 -24.01 -18.28 -7.03
CA ILE A 419 -22.83 -18.92 -6.42
C ILE A 419 -21.70 -17.89 -6.30
N SER A 420 -21.15 -17.77 -5.09
CA SER A 420 -20.09 -16.82 -4.81
C SER A 420 -18.73 -17.26 -5.37
N LEU A 421 -17.75 -16.36 -5.34
CA LEU A 421 -16.35 -16.69 -5.66
C LEU A 421 -15.63 -17.44 -4.52
N CYS A 422 -16.30 -17.80 -3.42
CA CYS A 422 -15.68 -18.53 -2.31
C CYS A 422 -15.07 -19.87 -2.78
N GLY A 423 -15.80 -20.66 -3.59
CA GLY A 423 -15.31 -21.92 -4.14
C GLY A 423 -14.03 -21.80 -5.00
N LYS A 424 -13.83 -20.65 -5.67
CA LYS A 424 -12.59 -20.36 -6.40
C LYS A 424 -11.39 -20.26 -5.45
N TRP A 425 -11.57 -19.56 -4.33
CA TRP A 425 -10.49 -19.24 -3.39
C TRP A 425 -10.35 -20.21 -2.23
N ALA A 426 -11.33 -21.11 -2.04
CA ALA A 426 -11.30 -22.14 -1.02
C ALA A 426 -9.97 -22.91 -1.03
N PRO A 427 -9.32 -23.15 0.12
CA PRO A 427 -8.00 -23.76 0.16
C PRO A 427 -8.06 -25.19 -0.38
N SER A 428 -7.14 -25.54 -1.27
CA SER A 428 -7.02 -26.92 -1.78
C SER A 428 -6.25 -27.79 -0.79
N PRO A 429 -6.65 -29.06 -0.55
CA PRO A 429 -5.90 -29.98 0.29
C PRO A 429 -4.44 -30.14 -0.16
N ASP A 430 -3.49 -30.17 0.78
CA ASP A 430 -2.05 -30.32 0.50
C ASP A 430 -1.49 -29.29 -0.51
N HIS A 431 -2.05 -28.08 -0.51
CA HIS A 431 -1.52 -26.94 -1.26
C HIS A 431 -1.09 -25.82 -0.30
N PHE A 432 -0.56 -24.73 -0.84
CA PHE A 432 0.09 -23.64 -0.10
C PHE A 432 -0.57 -23.31 1.25
N HIS A 433 -1.83 -22.85 1.27
CA HIS A 433 -2.50 -22.44 2.51
C HIS A 433 -2.69 -23.59 3.50
N ASP A 434 -3.12 -24.76 3.03
CA ASP A 434 -3.32 -25.94 3.88
C ASP A 434 -2.00 -26.48 4.44
N ARG A 435 -0.90 -26.42 3.67
CA ARG A 435 0.45 -26.80 4.13
C ARG A 435 1.00 -25.93 5.24
N HIS A 436 0.53 -24.69 5.36
CA HIS A 436 0.94 -23.78 6.43
C HIS A 436 -0.03 -23.83 7.61
N THR A 437 -1.33 -23.99 7.36
CA THR A 437 -2.37 -23.71 8.37
C THR A 437 -3.21 -24.93 8.75
N PHE A 438 -3.25 -25.97 7.91
CA PHE A 438 -4.13 -27.14 8.05
C PHE A 438 -5.63 -26.81 8.12
N ILE A 439 -6.01 -25.59 7.71
CA ILE A 439 -7.37 -25.07 7.80
C ILE A 439 -8.42 -25.92 7.07
N VAL A 440 -8.02 -26.70 6.05
CA VAL A 440 -8.95 -27.58 5.33
C VAL A 440 -9.55 -28.64 6.26
N SER A 441 -8.82 -29.10 7.28
CA SER A 441 -9.35 -30.04 8.27
C SER A 441 -10.50 -29.40 9.06
N THR A 442 -10.29 -28.19 9.58
CA THR A 442 -11.31 -27.45 10.33
C THR A 442 -12.53 -27.11 9.46
N ILE A 443 -12.32 -26.60 8.24
CA ILE A 443 -13.43 -26.30 7.31
C ILE A 443 -14.22 -27.58 7.00
N ALA A 444 -13.54 -28.68 6.66
CA ALA A 444 -14.19 -29.94 6.34
C ALA A 444 -14.99 -30.51 7.51
N GLU A 445 -14.48 -30.36 8.75
CA GLU A 445 -15.17 -30.82 9.97
C GLU A 445 -16.40 -29.97 10.33
N ILE A 446 -16.39 -28.66 10.00
CA ILE A 446 -17.58 -27.80 10.10
C ILE A 446 -18.63 -28.19 9.05
N MET A 447 -18.18 -28.50 7.82
CA MET A 447 -19.07 -28.79 6.69
C MET A 447 -19.67 -30.19 6.75
N TYR A 448 -18.89 -31.17 7.16
CA TYR A 448 -19.27 -32.58 7.20
C TYR A 448 -19.02 -33.15 8.59
N PRO A 449 -19.87 -32.82 9.58
CA PRO A 449 -19.81 -33.43 10.89
C PRO A 449 -19.79 -34.96 10.79
N ARG A 450 -19.18 -35.63 11.77
CA ARG A 450 -19.06 -37.09 11.78
C ARG A 450 -20.34 -37.82 11.42
N ALA A 451 -21.47 -37.38 11.98
CA ALA A 451 -22.78 -37.97 11.79
C ALA A 451 -23.33 -37.82 10.35
N SER A 452 -22.84 -36.86 9.55
CA SER A 452 -23.33 -36.61 8.20
C SER A 452 -22.63 -37.45 7.12
N ILE A 453 -21.57 -38.20 7.45
CA ILE A 453 -20.80 -38.99 6.49
C ILE A 453 -21.13 -40.48 6.64
N TYR A 454 -21.87 -41.01 5.67
CA TYR A 454 -22.15 -42.44 5.55
C TYR A 454 -21.30 -43.03 4.42
N HIS A 455 -20.37 -43.93 4.75
CA HIS A 455 -19.54 -44.61 3.76
C HIS A 455 -19.21 -46.04 4.21
N PRO A 456 -19.26 -47.06 3.33
CA PRO A 456 -19.03 -48.46 3.72
C PRO A 456 -17.67 -48.73 4.40
N MET A 457 -16.63 -47.98 4.01
CA MET A 457 -15.29 -48.07 4.59
C MET A 457 -15.08 -47.22 5.86
N LEU A 458 -16.14 -46.60 6.39
CA LEU A 458 -16.10 -45.71 7.54
C LEU A 458 -17.14 -46.13 8.58
N SER A 459 -16.69 -46.83 9.61
CA SER A 459 -17.48 -47.28 10.76
C SER A 459 -17.57 -46.17 11.82
N PRO A 460 -18.65 -46.07 12.62
CA PRO A 460 -18.74 -45.13 13.75
C PRO A 460 -17.60 -45.24 14.77
N ARG A 461 -16.97 -46.42 14.90
CA ARG A 461 -15.85 -46.67 15.83
C ARG A 461 -14.48 -46.26 15.27
N ASP A 462 -14.40 -45.89 14.00
CA ASP A 462 -13.14 -45.42 13.41
C ASP A 462 -12.70 -44.09 14.02
N GLY A 463 -11.38 -43.95 14.23
CA GLY A 463 -10.77 -42.77 14.84
C GLY A 463 -10.93 -41.47 14.05
N HIS A 464 -10.69 -40.35 14.74
CA HIS A 464 -10.86 -38.98 14.22
C HIS A 464 -10.11 -38.75 12.91
N GLU A 465 -8.85 -39.21 12.82
CA GLU A 465 -8.04 -39.04 11.63
C GLU A 465 -8.68 -39.70 10.39
N LYS A 466 -9.17 -40.94 10.53
CA LYS A 466 -9.82 -41.65 9.42
C LYS A 466 -11.09 -40.93 8.98
N TYR A 467 -11.91 -40.45 9.92
CA TYR A 467 -13.06 -39.60 9.61
C TYR A 467 -12.66 -38.32 8.85
N LEU A 468 -11.65 -37.58 9.33
CA LEU A 468 -11.18 -36.35 8.69
C LEU A 468 -10.71 -36.59 7.25
N ARG A 469 -10.11 -37.75 6.96
CA ARG A 469 -9.75 -38.12 5.57
C ARG A 469 -10.98 -38.18 4.66
N PHE A 470 -12.10 -38.72 5.13
CA PHE A 470 -13.36 -38.72 4.38
C PHE A 470 -13.98 -37.33 4.28
N ALA A 471 -14.00 -36.56 5.38
CA ALA A 471 -14.53 -35.19 5.37
C ALA A 471 -13.77 -34.29 4.38
N ARG A 472 -12.44 -34.35 4.39
CA ARG A 472 -11.57 -33.61 3.46
C ARG A 472 -11.76 -34.06 2.01
N GLU A 473 -12.01 -35.34 1.77
CA GLU A 473 -12.32 -35.84 0.44
C GLU A 473 -13.67 -35.32 -0.07
N GLN A 474 -14.70 -35.27 0.79
CA GLN A 474 -15.98 -34.68 0.41
C GLN A 474 -15.85 -33.18 0.13
N TYR A 475 -15.13 -32.45 0.99
CA TYR A 475 -14.78 -31.04 0.76
C TYR A 475 -14.08 -30.83 -0.60
N ARG A 476 -13.10 -31.68 -0.94
CA ARG A 476 -12.38 -31.62 -2.22
C ARG A 476 -13.32 -31.84 -3.42
N LYS A 477 -14.27 -32.76 -3.31
CA LYS A 477 -15.26 -33.03 -4.37
C LYS A 477 -16.18 -31.82 -4.57
N ASP A 478 -16.70 -31.26 -3.48
CA ASP A 478 -17.65 -30.16 -3.55
C ASP A 478 -16.97 -28.87 -4.04
N THR A 479 -15.77 -28.56 -3.57
CA THR A 479 -14.98 -27.44 -4.12
C THR A 479 -14.64 -27.64 -5.59
N SER A 480 -14.34 -28.87 -6.04
CA SER A 480 -14.13 -29.15 -7.47
C SER A 480 -15.41 -28.93 -8.30
N ALA A 481 -16.58 -29.29 -7.76
CA ALA A 481 -17.87 -29.08 -8.40
C ALA A 481 -18.20 -27.59 -8.53
N LEU A 482 -18.01 -26.80 -7.45
CA LEU A 482 -18.15 -25.34 -7.48
C LEU A 482 -17.23 -24.69 -8.51
N ARG A 483 -15.94 -25.08 -8.53
CA ARG A 483 -14.97 -24.55 -9.49
C ARG A 483 -15.29 -24.91 -10.94
N LYS A 484 -15.98 -26.04 -11.17
CA LYS A 484 -16.51 -26.41 -12.49
C LYS A 484 -17.68 -25.50 -12.89
N GLN A 485 -18.61 -25.26 -11.97
CA GLN A 485 -19.76 -24.37 -12.19
C GLN A 485 -19.34 -22.91 -12.43
N LEU A 486 -18.28 -22.45 -11.74
CA LEU A 486 -17.69 -21.12 -11.91
C LEU A 486 -16.88 -20.96 -13.22
N GLU A 487 -16.79 -22.00 -14.06
CA GLU A 487 -16.07 -21.98 -15.35
C GLU A 487 -14.61 -21.47 -15.20
N ILE A 488 -13.90 -21.91 -14.15
CA ILE A 488 -12.51 -21.47 -13.88
C ILE A 488 -11.58 -21.97 -14.99
N VAL A 489 -10.96 -21.04 -15.72
CA VAL A 489 -10.16 -21.30 -16.94
C VAL A 489 -9.00 -22.26 -16.70
N GLU A 490 -8.39 -22.23 -15.51
CA GLU A 490 -7.27 -23.09 -15.14
C GLU A 490 -7.63 -24.58 -15.24
N ARG A 491 -8.93 -24.93 -15.10
CA ARG A 491 -9.41 -26.31 -15.27
C ARG A 491 -9.27 -26.76 -16.72
N ASP A 492 -9.82 -25.99 -17.65
CA ASP A 492 -9.79 -26.29 -19.08
C ASP A 492 -8.36 -26.23 -19.64
N ILE A 493 -7.55 -25.25 -19.18
CA ILE A 493 -6.13 -25.17 -19.51
C ILE A 493 -5.39 -26.43 -19.05
N SER A 494 -5.63 -26.91 -17.83
CA SER A 494 -4.94 -28.09 -17.27
C SER A 494 -5.27 -29.37 -18.03
N VAL A 495 -6.50 -29.51 -18.54
CA VAL A 495 -6.91 -30.66 -19.37
C VAL A 495 -6.70 -30.43 -20.87
N LYS A 496 -6.11 -29.29 -21.25
CA LYS A 496 -5.86 -28.85 -22.63
C LYS A 496 -7.12 -28.79 -23.51
N LYS A 497 -8.27 -28.47 -22.92
CA LYS A 497 -9.55 -28.32 -23.63
C LYS A 497 -9.89 -26.86 -23.86
N TYR A 498 -9.08 -26.19 -24.68
CA TYR A 498 -9.26 -24.77 -24.98
C TYR A 498 -10.61 -24.50 -25.66
N GLU A 499 -11.19 -25.49 -26.35
CA GLU A 499 -12.51 -25.45 -26.97
C GLU A 499 -13.63 -24.95 -26.03
N ASN A 500 -13.52 -25.24 -24.73
CA ASN A 500 -14.51 -24.87 -23.71
C ASN A 500 -14.39 -23.42 -23.23
N ILE A 501 -13.25 -22.75 -23.50
CA ILE A 501 -12.95 -21.43 -22.95
C ILE A 501 -13.78 -20.36 -23.66
N LYS A 502 -14.63 -19.69 -22.89
CA LYS A 502 -15.42 -18.53 -23.33
C LYS A 502 -14.66 -17.24 -23.04
N TYR A 503 -13.90 -16.75 -24.03
CA TYR A 503 -12.98 -15.61 -23.85
C TYR A 503 -13.66 -14.34 -23.32
N ASP A 504 -14.93 -14.10 -23.66
CA ASP A 504 -15.75 -12.99 -23.16
C ASP A 504 -15.93 -13.00 -21.63
N ARG A 505 -15.84 -14.17 -21.00
CA ARG A 505 -16.01 -14.35 -19.54
C ARG A 505 -14.70 -14.42 -18.77
N VAL A 506 -13.56 -14.50 -19.46
CA VAL A 506 -12.26 -14.66 -18.82
C VAL A 506 -11.87 -13.35 -18.10
N PRO A 507 -11.61 -13.38 -16.78
CA PRO A 507 -11.20 -12.19 -16.03
C PRO A 507 -9.85 -11.63 -16.52
N SER A 508 -9.65 -10.31 -16.45
CA SER A 508 -8.48 -9.64 -17.03
C SER A 508 -7.13 -10.14 -16.49
N LEU A 509 -7.06 -10.47 -15.19
CA LEU A 509 -5.87 -11.07 -14.58
C LEU A 509 -5.55 -12.44 -15.19
N ALA A 510 -6.58 -13.29 -15.37
CA ALA A 510 -6.42 -14.60 -15.99
C ALA A 510 -6.09 -14.46 -17.48
N MET A 511 -6.74 -13.52 -18.17
CA MET A 511 -6.44 -13.18 -19.56
C MET A 511 -4.96 -12.85 -19.70
N ASN A 512 -4.47 -11.91 -18.90
CA ASN A 512 -3.06 -11.52 -18.90
C ASN A 512 -2.09 -12.67 -18.56
N GLN A 513 -2.44 -13.50 -17.57
CA GLN A 513 -1.59 -14.61 -17.14
C GLN A 513 -1.47 -15.71 -18.21
N TYR A 514 -2.55 -15.94 -18.96
CA TYR A 514 -2.68 -17.09 -19.85
C TYR A 514 -2.73 -16.73 -21.34
N SER A 515 -2.68 -15.45 -21.74
CA SER A 515 -2.67 -15.00 -23.14
C SER A 515 -1.72 -15.82 -24.00
N LYS A 516 -0.49 -16.04 -23.53
CA LYS A 516 0.50 -16.84 -24.27
C LYS A 516 0.03 -18.28 -24.53
N LEU A 517 -0.60 -18.92 -23.55
CA LEU A 517 -1.15 -20.27 -23.73
C LEU A 517 -2.32 -20.28 -24.71
N PHE A 518 -3.16 -19.24 -24.70
CA PHE A 518 -4.25 -19.08 -25.67
C PHE A 518 -3.72 -18.88 -27.09
N ILE A 519 -2.67 -18.09 -27.27
CA ILE A 519 -2.01 -17.91 -28.57
C ILE A 519 -1.38 -19.23 -29.05
N GLU A 520 -0.70 -19.96 -28.17
CA GLU A 520 -0.03 -21.20 -28.55
C GLU A 520 -1.01 -22.34 -28.91
N ASN A 521 -2.21 -22.37 -28.31
CA ASN A 521 -3.12 -23.53 -28.42
C ASN A 521 -4.47 -23.22 -29.09
N ASP A 522 -4.86 -21.96 -29.26
CA ASP A 522 -6.17 -21.56 -29.79
C ASP A 522 -6.15 -20.15 -30.45
N ALA A 523 -5.10 -19.89 -31.24
CA ALA A 523 -4.84 -18.58 -31.86
C ALA A 523 -6.02 -18.02 -32.67
N GLU A 524 -6.74 -18.87 -33.40
CA GLU A 524 -7.78 -18.41 -34.33
C GLU A 524 -9.01 -17.85 -33.61
N ARG A 525 -9.55 -18.59 -32.63
CA ARG A 525 -10.72 -18.12 -31.86
C ARG A 525 -10.34 -16.98 -30.94
N PHE A 526 -9.14 -17.02 -30.37
CA PHE A 526 -8.62 -15.94 -29.55
C PHE A 526 -8.43 -14.66 -30.36
N GLY A 527 -7.84 -14.74 -31.56
CA GLY A 527 -7.71 -13.60 -32.50
C GLY A 527 -9.07 -13.00 -32.87
N LYS A 528 -10.03 -13.83 -33.28
CA LYS A 528 -11.41 -13.40 -33.58
C LYS A 528 -12.09 -12.71 -32.39
N TYR A 529 -11.85 -13.18 -31.17
CA TYR A 529 -12.34 -12.52 -29.97
C TYR A 529 -11.72 -11.13 -29.80
N LEU A 530 -10.40 -10.99 -30.00
CA LEU A 530 -9.71 -9.71 -29.88
C LEU A 530 -10.09 -8.72 -30.96
N ASP A 531 -10.37 -9.17 -32.19
CA ASP A 531 -10.91 -8.31 -33.24
C ASP A 531 -12.29 -7.76 -32.84
N LYS A 532 -13.15 -8.60 -32.25
CA LYS A 532 -14.43 -8.12 -31.67
C LYS A 532 -14.23 -7.13 -30.52
N VAL A 533 -13.18 -7.28 -29.72
CA VAL A 533 -12.85 -6.32 -28.65
C VAL A 533 -12.39 -4.98 -29.26
N ALA A 534 -11.53 -5.02 -30.28
CA ALA A 534 -11.07 -3.83 -30.99
C ALA A 534 -12.22 -3.08 -31.69
N GLU A 535 -13.19 -3.81 -32.24
CA GLU A 535 -14.42 -3.25 -32.82
C GLU A 535 -15.43 -2.75 -31.77
N GLY A 536 -15.15 -2.91 -30.47
CA GLY A 536 -16.07 -2.54 -29.39
C GLY A 536 -17.28 -3.46 -29.22
N LYS A 537 -17.34 -4.59 -29.93
CA LYS A 537 -18.43 -5.59 -29.87
C LYS A 537 -18.28 -6.56 -28.69
N ALA A 538 -17.11 -6.60 -28.06
CA ALA A 538 -16.82 -7.36 -26.86
C ALA A 538 -15.93 -6.56 -25.91
N ASN A 539 -15.86 -6.95 -24.64
CA ASN A 539 -14.96 -6.34 -23.66
C ASN A 539 -14.14 -7.42 -22.96
N ILE A 540 -12.98 -7.04 -22.43
CA ILE A 540 -12.19 -7.93 -21.55
C ILE A 540 -12.77 -7.82 -20.14
N SER A 541 -13.41 -8.90 -19.68
CA SER A 541 -14.10 -8.91 -18.39
C SER A 541 -13.16 -8.61 -17.23
N GLY A 542 -13.59 -7.71 -16.33
CA GLY A 542 -12.96 -7.52 -15.03
C GLY A 542 -11.58 -6.89 -15.04
N ALA A 543 -11.39 -5.74 -15.73
CA ALA A 543 -10.17 -4.93 -15.67
C ALA A 543 -9.76 -4.65 -14.21
N THR A 544 -8.78 -5.38 -13.68
CA THR A 544 -8.18 -5.16 -12.35
C THR A 544 -6.70 -4.82 -12.44
N LEU A 545 -6.18 -4.60 -13.65
CA LEU A 545 -4.81 -4.15 -13.83
C LEU A 545 -4.77 -2.64 -13.60
N LEU A 546 -3.76 -2.21 -12.84
CA LEU A 546 -3.48 -0.79 -12.60
C LEU A 546 -2.98 -0.15 -13.90
N PRO A 547 -3.25 1.15 -14.14
CA PRO A 547 -2.69 1.90 -15.27
C PRO A 547 -1.19 1.66 -15.43
N SER A 548 -0.43 1.75 -14.34
CA SER A 548 1.01 1.51 -14.30
C SER A 548 1.43 0.15 -14.85
N THR A 549 0.70 -0.93 -14.52
CA THR A 549 1.00 -2.28 -15.01
C THR A 549 0.72 -2.47 -16.50
N LEU A 550 -0.22 -1.71 -17.08
CA LEU A 550 -0.49 -1.71 -18.52
C LEU A 550 0.61 -0.92 -19.24
N ILE A 551 0.95 0.26 -18.74
CA ILE A 551 2.04 1.11 -19.29
C ILE A 551 3.39 0.40 -19.23
N GLN A 552 3.72 -0.25 -18.12
CA GLN A 552 4.95 -1.03 -17.97
C GLN A 552 5.10 -2.11 -19.04
N LYS A 553 4.01 -2.80 -19.39
CA LYS A 553 4.04 -3.82 -20.45
C LYS A 553 4.19 -3.22 -21.83
N VAL A 554 3.55 -2.09 -22.09
CA VAL A 554 3.74 -1.32 -23.33
C VAL A 554 5.20 -0.88 -23.48
N ARG A 555 5.79 -0.34 -22.41
CA ARG A 555 7.21 0.05 -22.34
C ARG A 555 8.14 -1.11 -22.64
N MET A 556 7.88 -2.29 -22.07
CA MET A 556 8.71 -3.49 -22.27
C MET A 556 8.44 -4.23 -23.59
N GLY A 557 7.24 -4.08 -24.16
CA GLY A 557 6.73 -4.84 -25.30
C GLY A 557 7.41 -4.54 -26.66
N GLY A 558 8.46 -3.72 -26.68
CA GLY A 558 9.20 -3.34 -27.89
C GLY A 558 10.55 -4.03 -28.11
N SER A 559 11.07 -4.83 -27.17
CA SER A 559 12.47 -5.31 -27.17
C SER A 559 12.67 -6.83 -27.40
N SER A 560 11.85 -7.49 -28.22
CA SER A 560 12.22 -8.83 -28.71
C SER A 560 12.96 -8.76 -30.03
N ASP A 561 14.22 -8.34 -29.97
CA ASP A 561 15.17 -8.53 -31.07
C ASP A 561 15.61 -10.01 -31.05
N ARG A 562 14.70 -10.91 -31.44
CA ARG A 562 14.98 -12.35 -31.57
C ARG A 562 15.15 -12.67 -33.04
N SER A 563 16.39 -12.99 -33.43
CA SER A 563 16.67 -13.56 -34.75
C SER A 563 16.31 -15.06 -34.76
N GLY A 564 15.63 -15.52 -35.82
CA GLY A 564 15.32 -16.93 -36.01
C GLY A 564 14.06 -17.22 -36.83
N ALA A 565 13.82 -18.51 -37.10
CA ALA A 565 12.75 -19.03 -37.95
C ALA A 565 11.30 -18.77 -37.46
N ASN A 566 11.12 -18.26 -36.23
CA ASN A 566 9.79 -18.00 -35.64
C ASN A 566 9.34 -16.54 -35.68
N LYS A 567 10.02 -15.67 -36.45
CA LYS A 567 9.75 -14.23 -36.52
C LYS A 567 8.28 -13.89 -36.82
N LEU A 568 7.62 -14.63 -37.72
CA LEU A 568 6.21 -14.39 -38.07
C LEU A 568 5.24 -14.76 -36.94
N LEU A 569 5.54 -15.83 -36.18
CA LEU A 569 4.75 -16.21 -35.02
C LEU A 569 4.94 -15.21 -33.88
N ASP A 570 6.18 -14.78 -33.64
CA ASP A 570 6.50 -13.77 -32.63
C ASP A 570 5.87 -12.41 -32.96
N GLN A 571 5.82 -12.02 -34.25
CA GLN A 571 5.10 -10.82 -34.70
C GLN A 571 3.59 -10.93 -34.45
N LYS A 572 2.97 -12.07 -34.77
CA LYS A 572 1.54 -12.29 -34.48
C LYS A 572 1.25 -12.31 -32.98
N VAL A 573 2.13 -12.88 -32.17
CA VAL A 573 2.03 -12.87 -30.71
C VAL A 573 2.07 -11.43 -30.20
N ALA A 574 3.02 -10.62 -30.66
CA ALA A 574 3.16 -9.22 -30.26
C ALA A 574 1.96 -8.37 -30.69
N GLU A 575 1.42 -8.59 -31.89
CA GLU A 575 0.20 -7.92 -32.37
C GLU A 575 -1.02 -8.28 -31.49
N ILE A 576 -1.19 -9.56 -31.18
CA ILE A 576 -2.25 -10.05 -30.29
C ILE A 576 -2.10 -9.47 -28.88
N GLU A 577 -0.89 -9.45 -28.33
CA GLU A 577 -0.61 -8.86 -27.02
C GLU A 577 -0.93 -7.36 -26.99
N ALA A 578 -0.60 -6.61 -28.04
CA ALA A 578 -0.95 -5.21 -28.16
C ALA A 578 -2.49 -4.99 -28.15
N LYS A 579 -3.23 -5.80 -28.93
CA LYS A 579 -4.71 -5.77 -28.92
C LYS A 579 -5.31 -6.08 -27.54
N VAL A 580 -4.71 -7.03 -26.81
CA VAL A 580 -5.12 -7.35 -25.44
C VAL A 580 -4.92 -6.15 -24.51
N LEU A 581 -3.77 -5.47 -24.59
CA LEU A 581 -3.46 -4.31 -23.76
C LEU A 581 -4.41 -3.13 -24.07
N ASP A 582 -4.68 -2.85 -25.34
CA ASP A 582 -5.63 -1.82 -25.76
C ASP A 582 -7.05 -2.12 -25.23
N GLY A 583 -7.52 -3.36 -25.39
CA GLY A 583 -8.82 -3.78 -24.87
C GLY A 583 -8.94 -3.67 -23.35
N GLN A 584 -7.85 -3.96 -22.62
CA GLN A 584 -7.79 -3.81 -21.16
C GLN A 584 -7.83 -2.33 -20.74
N TRP A 585 -7.10 -1.46 -21.45
CA TRP A 585 -7.11 -0.02 -21.23
C TRP A 585 -8.47 0.60 -21.48
N ASN A 586 -9.10 0.29 -22.62
CA ASN A 586 -10.41 0.81 -22.96
C ASN A 586 -11.47 0.39 -21.94
N THR A 587 -11.40 -0.84 -21.43
CA THR A 587 -12.29 -1.31 -20.35
C THR A 587 -12.05 -0.55 -19.05
N LEU A 588 -10.79 -0.23 -18.73
CA LEU A 588 -10.41 0.56 -17.55
C LEU A 588 -10.96 2.00 -17.64
N VAL A 589 -10.70 2.69 -18.76
CA VAL A 589 -11.20 4.05 -19.02
C VAL A 589 -12.72 4.09 -18.92
N LYS A 590 -13.40 3.15 -19.58
CA LYS A 590 -14.87 3.06 -19.55
C LYS A 590 -15.40 2.93 -18.12
N ARG A 591 -14.78 2.10 -17.27
CA ARG A 591 -15.23 1.94 -15.88
C ARG A 591 -15.12 3.25 -15.07
N ILE A 592 -14.06 4.01 -15.29
CA ILE A 592 -13.89 5.29 -14.60
C ILE A 592 -14.92 6.29 -15.09
N LYS A 593 -15.16 6.37 -16.42
CA LYS A 593 -16.25 7.18 -17.01
C LYS A 593 -17.64 6.76 -16.52
N ASP A 594 -17.89 5.47 -16.37
CA ASP A 594 -19.14 4.93 -15.82
C ASP A 594 -19.33 5.29 -14.32
N SER A 595 -18.26 5.71 -13.63
CA SER A 595 -18.30 6.16 -12.23
C SER A 595 -18.48 7.67 -12.08
N GLY A 596 -18.44 8.44 -13.17
CA GLY A 596 -18.54 9.90 -13.14
C GLY A 596 -17.62 10.57 -14.17
N THR A 597 -17.66 11.90 -14.20
CA THR A 597 -16.78 12.73 -15.06
C THR A 597 -15.96 13.71 -14.23
N MET A 598 -14.87 14.21 -14.82
CA MET A 598 -14.11 15.34 -14.26
C MET A 598 -14.23 16.57 -15.15
N ASP A 599 -14.52 17.71 -14.53
CA ASP A 599 -14.60 19.01 -15.19
C ASP A 599 -13.40 19.88 -14.84
N SER A 600 -12.92 20.62 -15.84
CA SER A 600 -11.83 21.61 -15.72
C SER A 600 -10.59 21.14 -14.94
N CYS A 601 -10.07 19.95 -15.29
CA CYS A 601 -8.87 19.38 -14.68
C CYS A 601 -7.76 19.07 -15.70
N ILE A 602 -6.49 19.19 -15.28
CA ILE A 602 -5.33 18.84 -16.10
C ILE A 602 -4.25 18.11 -15.26
N ALA A 603 -3.49 17.23 -15.89
CA ALA A 603 -2.38 16.52 -15.26
C ALA A 603 -1.05 17.22 -15.53
N VAL A 604 -0.21 17.35 -14.50
CA VAL A 604 1.22 17.60 -14.59
C VAL A 604 1.92 16.26 -14.41
N CYS A 605 2.57 15.78 -15.47
CA CYS A 605 3.15 14.44 -15.53
C CYS A 605 4.66 14.48 -15.30
N ASP A 606 5.12 13.93 -14.17
CA ASP A 606 6.54 13.76 -13.88
C ASP A 606 7.11 12.48 -14.49
N VAL A 607 8.11 12.66 -15.33
CA VAL A 607 8.87 11.58 -15.97
C VAL A 607 10.38 11.76 -15.78
N SER A 608 10.76 12.55 -14.78
CA SER A 608 12.15 12.82 -14.45
C SER A 608 12.93 11.54 -14.08
N GLY A 609 14.27 11.64 -14.07
CA GLY A 609 15.13 10.48 -13.79
C GLY A 609 14.82 9.78 -12.47
N SER A 610 14.42 10.56 -11.46
CA SER A 610 14.03 10.12 -10.11
C SER A 610 12.84 9.14 -10.13
N MET A 611 11.92 9.32 -11.07
CA MET A 611 10.71 8.51 -11.27
C MET A 611 11.00 7.09 -11.82
N ASN A 612 12.26 6.77 -12.15
CA ASN A 612 12.67 5.40 -12.50
C ASN A 612 12.89 4.50 -11.27
N SER A 613 12.79 5.05 -10.06
CA SER A 613 12.98 4.33 -8.80
C SER A 613 11.91 4.75 -7.78
N PRO A 614 11.39 3.83 -6.96
CA PRO A 614 11.76 2.41 -6.88
C PRO A 614 11.16 1.55 -8.01
N VAL A 615 11.85 0.46 -8.35
CA VAL A 615 11.32 -0.57 -9.28
C VAL A 615 10.58 -1.62 -8.46
N PHE A 616 9.26 -1.69 -8.59
CA PHE A 616 8.40 -2.62 -7.88
C PHE A 616 8.51 -4.05 -8.44
N LYS A 617 7.99 -5.04 -7.71
CA LYS A 617 8.08 -6.46 -8.10
C LYS A 617 7.41 -6.78 -9.45
N ASP A 618 6.31 -6.11 -9.75
CA ASP A 618 5.65 -6.19 -11.05
C ASP A 618 6.41 -5.44 -12.17
N LYS A 619 7.62 -4.95 -11.84
CA LYS A 619 8.55 -4.19 -12.68
C LYS A 619 8.05 -2.80 -13.06
N THR A 620 6.99 -2.33 -12.41
CA THR A 620 6.53 -0.95 -12.55
C THR A 620 7.48 -0.01 -11.80
N THR A 621 7.48 1.25 -12.20
CA THR A 621 8.19 2.37 -11.56
C THR A 621 7.28 3.59 -11.46
N PRO A 622 7.60 4.61 -10.64
CA PRO A 622 6.76 5.82 -10.52
C PRO A 622 6.40 6.46 -11.86
N ILE A 623 7.33 6.46 -12.82
CA ILE A 623 7.10 6.94 -14.19
C ILE A 623 5.98 6.17 -14.92
N ASP A 624 5.86 4.86 -14.73
CA ASP A 624 4.77 4.07 -15.33
C ASP A 624 3.41 4.51 -14.76
N SER A 625 3.37 4.87 -13.47
CA SER A 625 2.16 5.38 -12.82
C SER A 625 1.86 6.82 -13.20
N ALA A 626 2.85 7.70 -13.30
CA ALA A 626 2.67 9.08 -13.72
C ALA A 626 2.06 9.18 -15.12
N ILE A 627 2.63 8.44 -16.08
CA ILE A 627 2.10 8.38 -17.46
C ILE A 627 0.71 7.73 -17.46
N GLY A 628 0.53 6.61 -16.74
CA GLY A 628 -0.73 5.89 -16.71
C GLY A 628 -1.88 6.71 -16.11
N LEU A 629 -1.66 7.42 -15.00
CA LEU A 629 -2.69 8.25 -14.37
C LEU A 629 -2.95 9.53 -15.18
N SER A 630 -1.91 10.16 -15.74
CA SER A 630 -2.06 11.34 -16.59
C SER A 630 -2.84 11.03 -17.87
N LEU A 631 -2.55 9.90 -18.53
CA LEU A 631 -3.29 9.46 -19.71
C LEU A 631 -4.74 9.11 -19.36
N LEU A 632 -4.97 8.47 -18.21
CA LEU A 632 -6.32 8.16 -17.74
C LEU A 632 -7.12 9.45 -17.45
N LEU A 633 -6.48 10.46 -16.85
CA LEU A 633 -7.11 11.76 -16.63
C LEU A 633 -7.46 12.44 -17.95
N ALA A 634 -6.54 12.46 -18.91
CA ALA A 634 -6.75 13.04 -20.24
C ALA A 634 -7.90 12.35 -21.00
N GLU A 635 -8.12 11.05 -20.78
CA GLU A 635 -9.23 10.29 -21.36
C GLU A 635 -10.58 10.59 -20.70
N VAL A 636 -10.60 10.87 -19.39
CA VAL A 636 -11.82 11.05 -18.58
C VAL A 636 -12.28 12.51 -18.50
N ALA A 637 -11.35 13.47 -18.62
CA ALA A 637 -11.66 14.89 -18.62
C ALA A 637 -12.57 15.30 -19.80
N LYS A 638 -13.45 16.27 -19.58
CA LYS A 638 -14.29 16.86 -20.66
C LYS A 638 -13.48 17.83 -21.53
N PRO A 639 -13.84 18.02 -22.81
CA PRO A 639 -13.32 19.12 -23.62
C PRO A 639 -13.54 20.48 -22.91
N PRO A 640 -12.60 21.45 -23.01
CA PRO A 640 -11.43 21.47 -23.89
C PRO A 640 -10.18 20.76 -23.33
N PHE A 641 -10.20 20.24 -22.11
CA PHE A 641 -9.03 19.65 -21.45
C PHE A 641 -8.78 18.18 -21.82
N ALA A 642 -9.75 17.54 -22.46
CA ALA A 642 -9.64 16.17 -22.96
C ALA A 642 -8.41 16.00 -23.89
N GLY A 643 -7.61 14.97 -23.63
CA GLY A 643 -6.42 14.68 -24.42
C GLY A 643 -5.21 15.57 -24.13
N THR A 644 -5.27 16.47 -23.14
CA THR A 644 -4.18 17.41 -22.83
C THR A 644 -3.47 17.07 -21.51
N PHE A 645 -2.18 17.38 -21.42
CA PHE A 645 -1.41 17.29 -20.18
C PHE A 645 -0.25 18.30 -20.19
N ILE A 646 0.34 18.58 -19.03
CA ILE A 646 1.51 19.44 -18.85
C ILE A 646 2.75 18.60 -18.57
N THR A 647 3.86 18.92 -19.25
CA THR A 647 5.16 18.31 -18.97
C THR A 647 5.75 18.86 -17.68
N PHE A 648 6.21 17.98 -16.77
CA PHE A 648 6.91 18.41 -15.57
C PHE A 648 8.41 18.50 -15.87
N SER A 649 8.84 19.67 -16.35
CA SER A 649 10.22 19.95 -16.75
C SER A 649 10.70 21.32 -16.24
N GLU A 650 11.96 21.68 -16.50
CA GLU A 650 12.46 23.06 -16.33
C GLU A 650 11.65 24.08 -17.14
N ASN A 651 11.16 23.67 -18.32
CA ASN A 651 10.42 24.51 -19.26
C ASN A 651 9.09 23.82 -19.58
N PRO A 652 8.11 23.85 -18.66
CA PRO A 652 6.88 23.08 -18.78
C PRO A 652 6.08 23.52 -20.01
N ARG A 653 5.47 22.55 -20.70
CA ARG A 653 4.66 22.77 -21.91
C ARG A 653 3.35 22.00 -21.82
N VAL A 654 2.30 22.56 -22.44
CA VAL A 654 1.06 21.82 -22.70
C VAL A 654 1.26 20.97 -23.94
N GLU A 655 0.94 19.69 -23.82
CA GLU A 655 1.06 18.69 -24.88
C GLU A 655 -0.30 18.01 -25.10
N GLU A 656 -0.54 17.59 -26.35
CA GLU A 656 -1.78 16.91 -26.74
C GLU A 656 -1.53 15.47 -27.17
N VAL A 657 -2.42 14.58 -26.75
CA VAL A 657 -2.41 13.16 -27.09
C VAL A 657 -3.69 12.85 -27.86
N ASP A 658 -3.53 12.32 -29.06
CA ASP A 658 -4.65 11.83 -29.86
C ASP A 658 -5.28 10.59 -29.19
N LEU A 659 -6.47 10.81 -28.62
CA LEU A 659 -7.23 9.79 -27.90
C LEU A 659 -7.77 8.67 -28.82
N SER A 660 -7.75 8.83 -30.14
CA SER A 660 -8.18 7.80 -31.08
C SER A 660 -7.14 6.68 -31.32
N LYS A 661 -5.89 6.90 -30.92
CA LYS A 661 -4.76 5.98 -31.15
C LYS A 661 -4.72 4.79 -30.19
N THR A 662 -3.86 3.82 -30.49
CA THR A 662 -3.60 2.68 -29.59
C THR A 662 -2.90 3.13 -28.30
N LEU A 663 -3.01 2.36 -27.22
CA LEU A 663 -2.32 2.64 -25.95
C LEU A 663 -0.81 2.77 -26.16
N ARG A 664 -0.25 1.93 -27.04
CA ARG A 664 1.18 1.99 -27.36
C ARG A 664 1.58 3.31 -28.00
N GLU A 665 0.79 3.81 -28.93
CA GLU A 665 1.06 5.10 -29.59
C GLU A 665 0.86 6.27 -28.62
N LYS A 666 -0.19 6.23 -27.79
CA LYS A 666 -0.42 7.21 -26.72
C LYS A 666 0.74 7.28 -25.75
N TYR A 667 1.20 6.12 -25.28
CA TYR A 667 2.39 6.00 -24.43
C TYR A 667 3.63 6.61 -25.10
N TRP A 668 3.91 6.27 -26.36
CA TRP A 668 5.10 6.80 -27.04
C TRP A 668 5.01 8.29 -27.33
N ALA A 669 3.81 8.83 -27.55
CA ALA A 669 3.60 10.28 -27.63
C ALA A 669 3.97 10.94 -26.30
N MET A 670 3.39 10.45 -25.19
CA MET A 670 3.67 10.94 -23.83
C MET A 670 5.04 10.58 -23.28
N HIS A 671 5.79 9.65 -23.85
CA HIS A 671 7.15 9.35 -23.39
C HIS A 671 8.19 10.18 -24.16
N ARG A 672 7.86 10.66 -25.37
CA ARG A 672 8.79 11.36 -26.25
C ARG A 672 8.71 12.89 -26.21
N SER A 673 7.77 13.49 -25.48
CA SER A 673 7.72 14.95 -25.36
C SER A 673 9.00 15.50 -24.71
N GLU A 674 9.17 16.82 -24.73
CA GLU A 674 10.42 17.45 -24.29
C GLU A 674 10.42 17.67 -22.77
N TRP A 675 11.10 16.79 -22.03
CA TRP A 675 10.97 16.69 -20.57
C TRP A 675 12.07 17.36 -19.73
N GLY A 676 13.13 17.91 -20.35
CA GLY A 676 14.16 18.70 -19.66
C GLY A 676 15.01 18.01 -18.58
N MET A 677 14.69 16.78 -18.15
CA MET A 677 15.40 15.97 -17.14
C MET A 677 15.51 16.59 -15.72
N SER A 678 14.84 17.71 -15.43
CA SER A 678 14.71 18.36 -14.12
C SER A 678 13.24 18.74 -13.85
N THR A 679 12.86 18.95 -12.59
CA THR A 679 11.47 19.27 -12.19
C THR A 679 11.39 20.68 -11.61
N ASN A 680 10.64 21.58 -12.24
CA ASN A 680 10.36 22.91 -11.70
C ASN A 680 8.85 23.11 -11.50
N PHE A 681 8.39 22.82 -10.27
CA PHE A 681 6.97 22.91 -9.92
C PHE A 681 6.45 24.34 -10.06
N VAL A 682 7.27 25.31 -9.66
CA VAL A 682 6.94 26.73 -9.69
C VAL A 682 6.74 27.23 -11.11
N SER A 683 7.58 26.81 -12.06
CA SER A 683 7.49 27.22 -13.47
C SER A 683 6.18 26.82 -14.16
N VAL A 684 5.53 25.73 -13.73
CA VAL A 684 4.21 25.35 -14.27
C VAL A 684 3.19 26.47 -14.06
N PHE A 685 3.27 27.15 -12.92
CA PHE A 685 2.34 28.20 -12.55
C PHE A 685 2.85 29.58 -12.95
N GLU A 686 4.11 29.88 -12.68
CA GLU A 686 4.69 31.21 -12.87
C GLU A 686 5.08 31.52 -14.32
N ASP A 687 5.48 30.50 -15.09
CA ASP A 687 6.04 30.68 -16.43
C ASP A 687 5.10 30.18 -17.54
N LEU A 688 4.17 29.27 -17.20
CA LEU A 688 3.21 28.71 -18.15
C LEU A 688 1.77 29.20 -17.92
N ILE A 689 1.12 28.83 -16.81
CA ILE A 689 -0.32 29.09 -16.61
C ILE A 689 -0.60 30.59 -16.45
N LEU A 690 0.08 31.26 -15.52
CA LEU A 690 -0.22 32.65 -15.17
C LEU A 690 0.09 33.63 -16.31
N PRO A 691 1.26 33.56 -16.99
CA PRO A 691 1.54 34.44 -18.12
C PRO A 691 0.57 34.21 -19.28
N MET A 692 0.21 32.96 -19.57
CA MET A 692 -0.77 32.63 -20.59
C MET A 692 -2.14 33.27 -20.26
N ALA A 693 -2.59 33.18 -19.01
CA ALA A 693 -3.85 33.78 -18.57
C ALA A 693 -3.84 35.30 -18.70
N LEU A 694 -2.76 35.95 -18.26
CA LEU A 694 -2.60 37.41 -18.35
C LEU A 694 -2.52 37.89 -19.80
N GLN A 695 -1.75 37.20 -20.66
CA GLN A 695 -1.60 37.56 -22.07
C GLN A 695 -2.91 37.47 -22.84
N ASN A 696 -3.72 36.45 -22.55
CA ASN A 696 -5.01 36.22 -23.21
C ASN A 696 -6.19 36.89 -22.50
N LYS A 697 -5.96 37.57 -21.37
CA LYS A 697 -6.99 38.25 -20.55
C LYS A 697 -8.15 37.30 -20.20
N LEU A 698 -7.80 36.09 -19.77
CA LEU A 698 -8.80 35.09 -19.39
C LEU A 698 -9.65 35.61 -18.22
N LYS A 699 -10.91 35.20 -18.17
CA LYS A 699 -11.73 35.41 -16.98
C LYS A 699 -11.46 34.29 -15.98
N GLN A 700 -11.76 34.53 -14.71
CA GLN A 700 -11.65 33.51 -13.66
C GLN A 700 -12.47 32.24 -13.98
N GLU A 701 -13.62 32.39 -14.64
CA GLU A 701 -14.48 31.27 -15.05
C GLU A 701 -13.85 30.36 -16.10
N ASP A 702 -12.96 30.90 -16.93
CA ASP A 702 -12.26 30.19 -18.00
C ASP A 702 -10.93 29.56 -17.52
N MET A 703 -10.50 29.89 -16.31
CA MET A 703 -9.29 29.33 -15.72
C MET A 703 -9.45 27.84 -15.42
N ILE A 704 -8.34 27.12 -15.46
CA ILE A 704 -8.30 25.74 -15.00
C ILE A 704 -8.70 25.68 -13.50
N LYS A 705 -9.60 24.77 -13.14
CA LYS A 705 -10.12 24.66 -11.77
C LYS A 705 -9.30 23.72 -10.90
N ARG A 706 -8.72 22.67 -11.50
CA ARG A 706 -7.96 21.65 -10.76
C ARG A 706 -6.72 21.18 -11.53
N VAL A 707 -5.60 21.04 -10.81
CA VAL A 707 -4.33 20.53 -11.35
C VAL A 707 -3.90 19.31 -10.55
N PHE A 708 -3.73 18.17 -11.23
CA PHE A 708 -3.19 16.94 -10.63
C PHE A 708 -1.69 16.86 -10.86
N VAL A 709 -0.91 16.80 -9.80
CA VAL A 709 0.56 16.75 -9.84
C VAL A 709 1.01 15.32 -9.53
N PHE A 710 1.29 14.54 -10.56
CA PHE A 710 1.76 13.16 -10.43
C PHE A 710 3.28 13.13 -10.40
N SER A 711 3.88 13.02 -9.20
CA SER A 711 5.33 13.12 -8.99
C SER A 711 5.78 12.35 -7.74
N ASP A 712 7.10 12.24 -7.53
CA ASP A 712 7.70 11.71 -6.29
C ASP A 712 7.77 12.76 -5.15
N MET A 713 7.24 13.96 -5.39
CA MET A 713 7.24 15.12 -4.48
C MET A 713 8.65 15.64 -4.14
N GLN A 714 9.67 15.31 -4.94
CA GLN A 714 11.02 15.85 -4.81
C GLN A 714 11.20 17.06 -5.72
N PHE A 715 10.56 18.18 -5.37
CA PHE A 715 10.72 19.42 -6.14
C PHE A 715 12.14 19.98 -5.99
N ASN A 716 12.64 20.61 -7.06
CA ASN A 716 13.92 21.30 -7.06
C ASN A 716 13.82 22.65 -6.33
N ASP A 717 14.93 23.07 -5.70
CA ASP A 717 15.04 24.37 -5.04
C ASP A 717 14.63 25.53 -5.96
N ALA A 718 13.53 26.20 -5.60
CA ALA A 718 12.99 27.34 -6.33
C ALA A 718 13.76 28.66 -6.09
N SER A 719 14.79 28.66 -5.22
CA SER A 719 15.53 29.86 -4.81
C SER A 719 16.74 30.22 -5.69
N SER A 720 17.14 29.37 -6.64
CA SER A 720 18.44 29.53 -7.35
C SER A 720 18.42 30.33 -8.66
N SER A 721 17.30 30.86 -9.17
CA SER A 721 17.25 31.42 -10.54
C SER A 721 17.57 32.91 -10.69
N ASP A 722 18.21 33.57 -9.71
CA ASP A 722 18.74 34.94 -9.91
C ASP A 722 20.18 35.15 -9.40
N SER A 723 20.89 34.09 -8.98
CA SER A 723 22.20 34.22 -8.32
C SER A 723 23.42 34.08 -9.24
N ARG A 724 23.33 34.45 -10.53
CA ARG A 724 24.51 34.37 -11.44
C ARG A 724 25.00 35.65 -12.07
N TYR A 725 24.41 36.82 -11.80
CA TYR A 725 24.88 38.06 -12.44
C TYR A 725 24.85 39.35 -11.61
N TYR A 726 25.03 39.33 -10.28
CA TYR A 726 25.39 40.56 -9.55
C TYR A 726 26.36 40.28 -8.41
N GLN A 727 27.66 40.36 -8.70
CA GLN A 727 28.70 40.45 -7.69
C GLN A 727 28.93 41.96 -7.44
N GLY A 728 28.22 42.54 -6.48
CA GLY A 728 28.36 43.96 -6.19
C GLY A 728 27.37 44.50 -5.17
N TRP A 729 27.86 44.65 -3.94
CA TRP A 729 27.33 45.43 -2.84
C TRP A 729 26.12 44.89 -2.07
N ALA A 730 26.25 45.00 -0.76
CA ALA A 730 25.32 44.60 0.27
C ALA A 730 23.93 45.21 0.01
N SER A 731 23.02 44.38 -0.50
CA SER A 731 21.60 44.54 -0.25
C SER A 731 21.13 43.31 0.48
N GLU A 732 20.81 43.48 1.76
CA GLU A 732 19.99 42.56 2.54
C GLU A 732 18.72 42.26 1.72
N ARG A 733 18.63 41.05 1.17
CA ARG A 733 17.33 40.50 0.74
C ARG A 733 16.83 39.61 1.87
N PRO A 734 15.58 39.77 2.34
CA PRO A 734 15.02 38.85 3.31
C PRO A 734 14.98 37.47 2.67
N SER A 735 15.70 36.51 3.26
CA SER A 735 15.54 35.10 2.93
C SER A 735 14.14 34.67 3.34
N SER A 736 13.17 34.90 2.45
CA SER A 736 11.80 34.45 2.65
C SER A 736 11.79 32.94 2.51
N TRP A 737 12.01 32.24 3.63
CA TRP A 737 11.69 30.82 3.81
C TRP A 737 10.17 30.63 3.67
N SER A 738 9.68 30.60 2.43
CA SER A 738 8.30 30.30 2.05
C SER A 738 8.29 29.07 1.16
N THR A 739 7.36 28.15 1.36
CA THR A 739 7.24 26.97 0.50
C THR A 739 6.95 27.37 -0.96
N SER A 740 7.32 26.51 -1.93
CA SER A 740 7.02 26.72 -3.35
C SER A 740 5.52 27.03 -3.59
N PHE A 741 4.64 26.44 -2.79
CA PHE A 741 3.19 26.69 -2.83
C PHE A 741 2.80 28.12 -2.39
N GLU A 742 3.30 28.61 -1.26
CA GLU A 742 3.01 29.96 -0.75
C GLU A 742 3.41 31.04 -1.75
N ARG A 743 4.56 30.85 -2.43
CA ARG A 743 5.04 31.74 -3.49
C ARG A 743 4.08 31.80 -4.66
N ILE A 744 3.61 30.64 -5.14
CA ILE A 744 2.67 30.55 -6.26
C ILE A 744 1.34 31.23 -5.88
N LYS A 745 0.81 30.95 -4.69
CA LYS A 745 -0.43 31.52 -4.17
C LYS A 745 -0.37 33.06 -4.16
N ALA A 746 0.70 33.63 -3.61
CA ALA A 746 0.89 35.08 -3.58
C ALA A 746 0.97 35.72 -4.98
N LYS A 747 1.58 35.03 -5.96
CA LYS A 747 1.62 35.54 -7.35
C LYS A 747 0.27 35.52 -8.05
N PHE A 748 -0.53 34.46 -7.85
CA PHE A 748 -1.88 34.37 -8.40
C PHE A 748 -2.79 35.46 -7.82
N GLU A 749 -2.78 35.62 -6.49
CA GLU A 749 -3.55 36.66 -5.79
C GLU A 749 -3.17 38.05 -6.30
N LYS A 750 -1.87 38.34 -6.45
CA LYS A 750 -1.39 39.62 -6.99
C LYS A 750 -1.83 39.87 -8.43
N ALA A 751 -2.00 38.82 -9.23
CA ALA A 751 -2.46 38.90 -10.61
C ALA A 751 -3.99 38.98 -10.73
N GLY A 752 -4.73 38.88 -9.62
CA GLY A 752 -6.19 38.93 -9.60
C GLY A 752 -6.87 37.62 -9.99
N TYR A 753 -6.16 36.48 -9.93
CA TYR A 753 -6.72 35.16 -10.20
C TYR A 753 -6.73 34.30 -8.94
N GLU A 754 -7.75 33.45 -8.80
CA GLU A 754 -7.74 32.40 -7.78
C GLU A 754 -6.83 31.24 -8.22
N LEU A 755 -6.08 30.69 -7.28
CA LEU A 755 -5.24 29.52 -7.52
C LEU A 755 -6.11 28.29 -7.79
N PRO A 756 -5.83 27.50 -8.85
CA PRO A 756 -6.52 26.23 -9.07
C PRO A 756 -6.33 25.27 -7.89
N GLU A 757 -7.31 24.39 -7.66
CA GLU A 757 -7.18 23.33 -6.66
C GLU A 757 -6.01 22.40 -7.04
N LEU A 758 -5.08 22.18 -6.10
CA LEU A 758 -3.88 21.39 -6.35
C LEU A 758 -3.98 20.01 -5.70
N VAL A 759 -3.94 18.96 -6.51
CA VAL A 759 -3.91 17.58 -6.04
C VAL A 759 -2.49 17.05 -6.15
N PHE A 760 -1.77 17.03 -5.04
CA PHE A 760 -0.42 16.48 -4.95
C PHE A 760 -0.49 14.95 -4.80
N TRP A 761 -0.06 14.24 -5.84
CA TRP A 761 -0.14 12.79 -5.90
C TRP A 761 1.25 12.15 -5.83
N ASN A 762 1.64 11.67 -4.64
CA ASN A 762 2.94 11.05 -4.41
C ASN A 762 3.01 9.62 -4.94
N LEU A 763 3.94 9.37 -5.87
CA LEU A 763 4.15 8.08 -6.52
C LEU A 763 5.37 7.29 -6.01
N ALA A 764 6.27 7.90 -5.23
CA ALA A 764 7.48 7.23 -4.75
C ALA A 764 7.56 7.05 -3.23
N GLY A 765 6.62 7.64 -2.47
CA GLY A 765 6.59 7.63 -1.01
C GLY A 765 7.90 8.15 -0.39
N GLY A 766 8.28 7.62 0.78
CA GLY A 766 9.58 7.89 1.41
C GLY A 766 10.67 6.95 0.88
N ARG A 767 11.80 7.49 0.40
CA ARG A 767 12.81 6.70 -0.33
C ARG A 767 13.61 5.70 0.52
N ALA A 768 13.72 5.91 1.83
CA ALA A 768 14.51 5.02 2.69
C ALA A 768 13.95 3.57 2.76
N GLY A 769 12.66 3.38 2.51
CA GLY A 769 12.01 2.09 2.77
C GLY A 769 12.18 1.02 1.70
N TYR A 770 12.78 1.32 0.53
CA TYR A 770 12.93 0.33 -0.55
C TYR A 770 14.36 -0.18 -0.78
N THR A 771 15.37 0.69 -0.75
CA THR A 771 16.73 0.34 -1.21
C THR A 771 17.69 0.01 -0.08
N GLY A 772 17.33 0.27 1.19
CA GLY A 772 18.26 0.24 2.32
C GLY A 772 19.48 1.17 2.14
N SER A 773 19.49 1.96 1.08
CA SER A 773 20.48 2.97 0.75
C SER A 773 19.91 4.29 1.25
N GLY A 774 20.75 5.10 1.90
CA GLY A 774 20.34 6.29 2.65
C GLY A 774 19.30 7.19 1.97
N GLY A 775 18.47 7.81 2.80
CA GLY A 775 17.38 8.73 2.47
C GLY A 775 16.50 8.95 3.70
N ASP A 776 15.65 9.97 3.74
CA ASP A 776 14.69 10.16 4.85
C ASP A 776 13.53 9.15 4.70
N PRO A 777 13.17 8.37 5.73
CA PRO A 777 12.01 7.48 5.68
C PRO A 777 10.67 8.22 5.59
N THR A 778 10.66 9.52 5.89
CA THR A 778 9.49 10.37 5.86
C THR A 778 9.29 10.92 4.46
N ALA A 779 8.10 10.73 3.88
CA ALA A 779 7.76 11.39 2.62
C ALA A 779 7.60 12.91 2.85
N PRO A 780 8.16 13.79 1.99
CA PRO A 780 7.93 15.23 2.08
C PRO A 780 6.47 15.58 1.78
N LYS A 781 5.92 16.58 2.49
CA LYS A 781 4.58 17.13 2.24
C LYS A 781 4.69 18.55 1.69
N PRO A 782 4.13 18.84 0.50
CA PRO A 782 4.13 20.19 -0.05
C PRO A 782 3.34 21.20 0.80
N VAL A 783 2.33 20.72 1.54
CA VAL A 783 1.36 21.54 2.28
C VAL A 783 0.91 20.85 3.57
N LYS A 784 0.26 21.61 4.46
CA LYS A 784 -0.33 21.11 5.72
C LYS A 784 -1.75 20.56 5.53
N ALA A 785 -2.27 19.88 6.56
CA ALA A 785 -3.57 19.20 6.51
C ALA A 785 -4.78 20.14 6.36
N ASP A 786 -4.64 21.40 6.78
CA ASP A 786 -5.64 22.45 6.77
C ASP A 786 -5.50 23.43 5.60
N GLU A 787 -4.55 23.21 4.68
CA GLU A 787 -4.32 24.13 3.57
C GLU A 787 -5.46 24.08 2.54
N ASP A 788 -6.16 25.20 2.41
CA ASP A 788 -7.30 25.39 1.51
C ASP A 788 -6.92 25.24 0.03
N GLY A 789 -7.79 24.53 -0.71
CA GLY A 789 -7.62 24.33 -2.16
C GLY A 789 -6.54 23.33 -2.50
N THR A 790 -6.17 22.45 -1.56
CA THR A 790 -5.11 21.45 -1.77
C THR A 790 -5.55 20.06 -1.31
N CYS A 791 -4.97 19.04 -1.94
CA CYS A 791 -5.22 17.64 -1.62
C CYS A 791 -3.90 16.88 -1.60
N LEU A 792 -3.73 15.98 -0.63
CA LEU A 792 -2.61 15.03 -0.56
C LEU A 792 -3.12 13.61 -0.85
N VAL A 793 -2.61 13.00 -1.92
CA VAL A 793 -2.95 11.64 -2.33
C VAL A 793 -1.66 10.86 -2.65
N SER A 794 -1.70 9.54 -2.53
CA SER A 794 -0.55 8.69 -2.84
C SER A 794 -0.93 7.37 -3.50
N GLY A 795 0.06 6.74 -4.12
CA GLY A 795 -0.02 5.36 -4.60
C GLY A 795 -0.48 5.22 -6.04
N TYR A 796 -0.59 3.98 -6.52
CA TYR A 796 -0.80 3.68 -7.96
C TYR A 796 -2.25 3.39 -8.33
N SER A 797 -3.19 3.62 -7.40
CA SER A 797 -4.56 3.18 -7.59
C SER A 797 -5.41 4.20 -8.34
N GLN A 798 -5.98 3.76 -9.47
CA GLN A 798 -7.06 4.48 -10.15
C GLN A 798 -8.34 4.61 -9.30
N GLY A 799 -8.51 3.79 -8.25
CA GLY A 799 -9.71 3.78 -7.41
C GLY A 799 -9.89 5.11 -6.68
N LEU A 800 -8.79 5.74 -6.27
CA LEU A 800 -8.79 7.02 -5.58
C LEU A 800 -9.18 8.20 -6.50
N LEU A 801 -9.04 8.08 -7.82
CA LEU A 801 -9.53 9.11 -8.75
C LEU A 801 -11.04 9.33 -8.61
N LYS A 802 -11.79 8.32 -8.17
CA LYS A 802 -13.24 8.43 -7.96
C LYS A 802 -13.64 9.40 -6.87
N VAL A 803 -12.76 9.68 -5.90
CA VAL A 803 -12.99 10.68 -4.86
C VAL A 803 -13.15 12.08 -5.48
N PHE A 804 -12.55 12.30 -6.65
CA PHE A 804 -12.55 13.58 -7.38
C PHE A 804 -13.56 13.63 -8.53
N LEU A 805 -14.29 12.53 -8.80
CA LEU A 805 -15.33 12.48 -9.84
C LEU A 805 -16.66 13.02 -9.30
N GLU A 806 -17.33 13.83 -10.11
CA GLU A 806 -18.74 14.17 -9.88
C GLU A 806 -19.58 12.89 -10.05
N GLY A 807 -20.36 12.53 -9.02
CA GLY A 807 -21.13 11.27 -9.00
C GLY A 807 -20.31 10.02 -8.65
N GLY A 808 -19.09 10.18 -8.14
CA GLY A 808 -18.17 9.09 -7.77
C GLY A 808 -18.62 8.12 -6.65
N GLY A 809 -19.84 8.28 -6.13
CA GLY A 809 -20.40 7.49 -5.02
C GLY A 809 -19.96 7.94 -3.62
N PHE A 810 -19.27 9.08 -3.54
CA PHE A 810 -18.92 9.73 -2.27
C PHE A 810 -19.90 10.90 -2.09
N GLU A 811 -20.56 10.98 -0.93
CA GLU A 811 -21.54 12.04 -0.64
C GLU A 811 -20.88 13.42 -0.76
N GLU A 812 -21.49 14.32 -1.52
CA GLU A 812 -21.09 15.72 -1.64
C GLU A 812 -21.92 16.53 -0.65
N GLU A 813 -21.47 16.60 0.61
CA GLU A 813 -22.00 17.57 1.58
C GLU A 813 -20.97 18.69 1.77
N ASP A 814 -20.65 19.39 0.68
CA ASP A 814 -19.65 20.48 0.66
C ASP A 814 -20.28 21.82 0.24
N GLU A 815 -21.56 22.03 0.51
CA GLU A 815 -22.23 23.32 0.30
C GLU A 815 -22.46 24.04 1.63
N GLU A 816 -21.70 25.12 1.87
CA GLU A 816 -21.99 26.06 2.96
C GLU A 816 -22.96 27.13 2.45
N VAL A 817 -24.07 27.32 3.16
CA VAL A 817 -25.02 28.41 2.89
C VAL A 817 -24.48 29.69 3.50
N VAL A 818 -23.94 30.58 2.67
CA VAL A 818 -23.48 31.91 3.08
C VAL A 818 -24.62 32.91 2.88
N VAL A 819 -24.94 33.65 3.94
CA VAL A 819 -25.91 34.74 3.91
C VAL A 819 -25.17 36.06 3.68
N GLU A 820 -25.29 36.62 2.48
CA GLU A 820 -24.79 37.97 2.17
C GLU A 820 -25.94 38.97 2.29
N LYS A 821 -25.68 40.09 2.98
CA LYS A 821 -26.56 41.28 2.93
C LYS A 821 -25.98 42.24 1.90
N ASP A 822 -26.78 42.62 0.92
CA ASP A 822 -26.43 43.70 0.00
C ASP A 822 -26.46 45.08 0.71
N GLU A 823 -25.95 46.11 0.04
CA GLU A 823 -25.87 47.49 0.58
C GLU A 823 -27.26 48.10 0.90
N GLU A 824 -28.34 47.46 0.43
CA GLU A 824 -29.75 47.83 0.63
C GLU A 824 -30.42 47.00 1.75
N GLY A 825 -29.73 46.03 2.34
CA GLY A 825 -30.19 45.23 3.47
C GLY A 825 -30.99 43.97 3.11
N ASN A 826 -31.09 43.60 1.83
CA ASN A 826 -31.67 42.32 1.41
C ASN A 826 -30.71 41.16 1.70
N VAL A 827 -31.27 40.10 2.26
CA VAL A 827 -30.57 38.86 2.57
C VAL A 827 -30.62 37.95 1.34
N THR A 828 -29.48 37.69 0.72
CA THR A 828 -29.33 36.67 -0.32
C THR A 828 -28.57 35.46 0.24
N GLN A 829 -29.16 34.28 0.10
CA GLN A 829 -28.48 33.02 0.40
C GLN A 829 -27.73 32.58 -0.85
N LYS A 830 -26.40 32.48 -0.75
CA LYS A 830 -25.55 31.85 -1.76
C LYS A 830 -24.93 30.59 -1.17
N THR A 831 -25.10 29.46 -1.84
CA THR A 831 -24.30 28.27 -1.53
C THR A 831 -22.90 28.45 -2.09
N LYS A 832 -21.90 28.40 -1.20
CA LYS A 832 -20.49 28.44 -1.57
C LYS A 832 -19.93 27.03 -1.44
N LYS A 833 -19.30 26.51 -2.51
CA LYS A 833 -18.53 25.27 -2.42
C LYS A 833 -17.42 25.45 -1.39
N VAL A 834 -17.43 24.61 -0.37
CA VAL A 834 -16.42 24.58 0.67
C VAL A 834 -15.07 24.23 0.02
N LYS A 835 -14.01 25.00 0.33
CA LYS A 835 -12.67 24.70 -0.17
C LYS A 835 -12.19 23.38 0.39
N MET A 836 -11.69 22.52 -0.50
CA MET A 836 -11.19 21.20 -0.16
C MET A 836 -9.81 21.32 0.50
N THR A 837 -9.60 20.59 1.58
CA THR A 837 -8.31 20.47 2.28
C THR A 837 -7.86 19.01 2.29
N PRO A 838 -6.57 18.72 2.55
CA PRO A 838 -6.11 17.34 2.66
C PRO A 838 -6.89 16.51 3.68
N LEU A 839 -7.23 17.09 4.84
CA LEU A 839 -8.05 16.40 5.84
C LEU A 839 -9.46 16.06 5.33
N LYS A 840 -10.14 17.01 4.65
CA LYS A 840 -11.48 16.77 4.08
C LYS A 840 -11.45 15.67 3.01
N ILE A 841 -10.39 15.58 2.22
CA ILE A 841 -10.21 14.47 1.27
C ILE A 841 -10.08 13.13 1.97
N VAL A 842 -9.30 13.05 3.06
CA VAL A 842 -9.19 11.82 3.84
C VAL A 842 -10.56 11.43 4.39
N GLN A 843 -11.28 12.39 5.00
CA GLN A 843 -12.62 12.19 5.52
C GLN A 843 -13.59 11.71 4.43
N LYS A 844 -13.58 12.35 3.25
CA LYS A 844 -14.39 11.94 2.10
C LYS A 844 -14.03 10.55 1.60
N ALA A 845 -12.74 10.22 1.49
CA ALA A 845 -12.28 8.90 1.05
C ALA A 845 -12.70 7.76 1.99
N ILE A 846 -12.91 8.06 3.28
CA ILE A 846 -13.32 7.09 4.30
C ILE A 846 -14.79 7.22 4.75
N SER A 847 -15.55 8.18 4.22
CA SER A 847 -16.97 8.37 4.55
C SER A 847 -17.91 7.49 3.73
N HIS A 848 -17.43 6.90 2.62
CA HIS A 848 -18.24 6.06 1.75
C HIS A 848 -18.98 4.95 2.53
N LYS A 849 -20.29 4.74 2.26
CA LYS A 849 -21.18 3.79 2.97
C LYS A 849 -20.62 2.37 3.10
N ALA A 850 -19.84 1.93 2.11
CA ALA A 850 -19.09 0.68 2.15
C ALA A 850 -18.07 0.56 3.32
N TYR A 851 -17.83 1.59 4.13
CA TYR A 851 -17.00 1.54 5.32
C TYR A 851 -17.80 1.65 6.64
N GLU A 852 -19.13 1.81 6.55
CA GLU A 852 -20.02 2.02 7.71
C GLU A 852 -20.05 0.81 8.65
N MET A 853 -19.92 -0.39 8.10
CA MET A 853 -19.95 -1.64 8.86
C MET A 853 -18.69 -1.91 9.69
N LEU A 854 -17.63 -1.12 9.50
CA LEU A 854 -16.38 -1.28 10.23
C LEU A 854 -16.55 -0.84 11.68
N LYS A 855 -16.14 -1.68 12.63
CA LYS A 855 -16.29 -1.44 14.07
C LYS A 855 -14.98 -1.61 14.82
N VAL A 856 -14.70 -0.72 15.77
CA VAL A 856 -13.59 -0.85 16.73
C VAL A 856 -14.15 -1.47 18.01
N VAL A 857 -13.50 -2.51 18.54
CA VAL A 857 -14.05 -3.33 19.65
C VAL A 857 -13.06 -3.61 20.79
N ASP A 858 -11.79 -3.24 20.64
CA ASP A 858 -10.77 -3.39 21.71
C ASP A 858 -10.78 -2.20 22.68
#